data_AF-A0A8C4SSY5-F1
#
_entry.id   AF-A0A8C4SSY5-F1
#
_cell.length_a   1.000
_cell.length_b   1.000
_cell.length_c   1.000
_cell.angle_alpha   90.00
_cell.angle_beta   90.00
_cell.angle_gamma   90.00
#
_symmetry.space_group_name_H-M   'P 1'
#
loop_
_entity.id
_entity.type
_entity.pdbx_description
1 polymer ?
#
loop_
_entity_poly.entity_id
_entity_poly.type
_entity_poly.pdbx_seq_one_letter_code
_entity_poly.pdbx_strand_id
1 'polypeptide(L)'
;MGAWLFTAAACLLFCQVGGMTRREKAELREQVLEMFDHAFGSYMKYAYPADELMPLSCRGRIRGFEPNRGDVDDSLGKFSLTLVDTLDTLVVLNRLDEFEEAVRRVILDVRFDNDVVVSVFETNIRVLGGLLGGHAMATMLRDRPASERMAWYKDELLYMARDLGHRLLPAFNTTSGLPYPRVNLRYGVLNPLSRTGTESDTCTACAGTMILEFAALSRMLGETVFEEHARRALDVLWEKRQRGSDLVGTVINIHNGDWVRRDSGVGAGIDSYYEYLMKAYILLGDGVFLERFNAHYAAIMKYISQPPLLLSVHMHNPTVSVRGWMDSLLAFFPGLQVLRGDLKPAIETHEMLYQVTKKHKFLPEAFTTEFRVHWGQHPLRPEFAESTYFLYKATGDPHYLQVGKSIVDSLNGHARVPCGFAAVQDVRTGTHEDRMDSFFLAEMFKYLFLLFSEKADLPFNIDNYVFTTEAHLLPVTLSSSRPACPTNVTVAAPAEDDPFSYTCPSLQTLFPNNPAFAQRIRDRYKYLIGAGGSHGPTSVRGIELPLHDSGLEPIELLKSMGITLMAMGEGSGRESGTPGQQAMPAPEGGVYRVKLVAEVLPAPESETLVPMAVQIISPPFLGRTVLTAGPAKFGMDLSKNEHGVKGRVVRSAPYSACGPPTNGAELQGHIALAVRGDCMFAVKARHLQEAGAIGAIFIDHSEGTSSEETPLFQMVGDGGPVDGISIPLVFLFSKEGRVLLKAVDEHHNVDVLLVSRHKQLGQEGKAAHRAIAMNIKIRMADESDAGPQSADDTATIELLLTTEGTSGMCQESAGGCKGLQEQQGGGASADPSECQSP
;
A
#
# COMPACT_ATOMS: atom_id res chain seq x y z
N MET A 1 -59.98 19.09 19.21
CA MET A 1 -58.83 18.17 19.36
C MET A 1 -58.50 17.65 17.97
N GLY A 2 -57.26 17.79 17.48
CA GLY A 2 -56.94 17.35 16.10
C GLY A 2 -55.79 18.06 15.35
N ALA A 3 -55.16 19.10 15.91
CA ALA A 3 -54.09 19.86 15.23
C ALA A 3 -52.72 19.83 15.94
N TRP A 4 -52.57 19.06 17.02
CA TRP A 4 -51.36 19.03 17.88
C TRP A 4 -50.65 17.66 17.92
N LEU A 5 -50.98 16.75 17.00
CA LEU A 5 -50.38 15.40 16.92
C LEU A 5 -49.57 15.13 15.65
N PHE A 6 -49.66 15.98 14.62
CA PHE A 6 -48.94 15.78 13.36
C PHE A 6 -47.56 16.43 13.28
N THR A 7 -47.20 17.35 14.19
CA THR A 7 -45.87 17.97 14.25
C THR A 7 -44.83 17.13 14.98
N ALA A 8 -45.24 16.13 15.77
CA ALA A 8 -44.33 15.25 16.52
C ALA A 8 -43.75 14.09 15.70
N ALA A 9 -44.41 13.68 14.61
CA ALA A 9 -44.03 12.49 13.83
C ALA A 9 -43.03 12.78 12.70
N ALA A 10 -42.88 14.04 12.27
CA ALA A 10 -42.03 14.42 11.13
C ALA A 10 -40.55 14.69 11.48
N CYS A 11 -40.19 14.75 12.77
CA CYS A 11 -38.81 15.01 13.22
C CYS A 11 -37.92 13.76 13.39
N LEU A 12 -38.41 12.56 13.06
CA LEU A 12 -37.69 11.29 13.30
C LEU A 12 -37.06 10.64 12.06
N LEU A 13 -37.03 11.33 10.91
CA LEU A 13 -36.48 10.79 9.65
C LEU A 13 -35.39 11.65 8.98
N PHE A 14 -34.87 12.67 9.67
CA PHE A 14 -33.54 13.19 9.36
C PHE A 14 -32.50 12.41 10.16
N CYS A 15 -31.95 11.36 9.55
CA CYS A 15 -30.74 10.71 10.04
C CYS A 15 -29.53 11.64 9.79
N GLN A 16 -29.44 12.73 10.56
CA GLN A 16 -28.16 13.42 10.72
C GLN A 16 -27.15 12.40 11.24
N VAL A 17 -26.00 12.30 10.59
CA VAL A 17 -24.86 11.55 11.12
C VAL A 17 -24.40 12.29 12.37
N GLY A 18 -24.91 11.87 13.53
CA GLY A 18 -24.66 12.52 14.80
C GLY A 18 -23.16 12.55 15.09
N GLY A 19 -22.61 13.77 15.25
CA GLY A 19 -21.26 13.92 15.77
C GLY A 19 -21.17 13.31 17.15
N MET A 20 -20.10 12.55 17.41
CA MET A 20 -19.85 11.91 18.71
C MET A 20 -19.94 12.95 19.83
N THR A 21 -20.76 12.67 20.84
CA THR A 21 -20.96 13.60 21.96
C THR A 21 -19.70 13.72 22.80
N ARG A 22 -19.54 14.85 23.50
CA ARG A 22 -18.40 15.03 24.44
C ARG A 22 -18.33 13.93 25.51
N ARG A 23 -19.48 13.36 25.88
CA ARG A 23 -19.57 12.23 26.80
C ARG A 23 -19.00 10.95 26.18
N GLU A 24 -19.43 10.55 24.99
CA GLU A 24 -18.89 9.38 24.29
C GLU A 24 -17.40 9.52 23.99
N LYS A 25 -16.96 10.74 23.62
CA LYS A 25 -15.54 11.06 23.42
C LYS A 25 -14.73 10.87 24.71
N ALA A 26 -15.25 11.31 25.87
CA ALA A 26 -14.63 11.05 27.17
C ALA A 26 -14.66 9.55 27.54
N GLU A 27 -15.75 8.83 27.29
CA GLU A 27 -15.86 7.39 27.55
C GLU A 27 -14.81 6.59 26.72
N LEU A 28 -14.59 6.95 25.45
CA LEU A 28 -13.51 6.36 24.63
C LEU A 28 -12.10 6.76 25.10
N ARG A 29 -11.92 8.00 25.57
CA ARG A 29 -10.64 8.45 26.16
C ARG A 29 -10.28 7.63 27.40
N GLU A 30 -11.23 7.42 28.32
CA GLU A 30 -11.02 6.58 29.50
C GLU A 30 -10.79 5.11 29.12
N GLN A 31 -11.44 4.60 28.07
CA GLN A 31 -11.17 3.26 27.54
C GLN A 31 -9.74 3.14 26.98
N VAL A 32 -9.25 4.15 26.26
CA VAL A 32 -7.86 4.20 25.77
C VAL A 32 -6.85 4.24 26.92
N LEU A 33 -7.15 4.98 28.00
CA LEU A 33 -6.35 4.98 29.22
C LEU A 33 -6.33 3.59 29.89
N GLU A 34 -7.47 2.92 30.01
CA GLU A 34 -7.56 1.57 30.58
C GLU A 34 -6.76 0.53 29.78
N MET A 35 -6.81 0.62 28.44
CA MET A 35 -6.01 -0.23 27.55
C MET A 35 -4.51 0.02 27.71
N PHE A 36 -4.11 1.29 27.84
CA PHE A 36 -2.71 1.66 28.11
C PHE A 36 -2.25 1.12 29.47
N ASP A 37 -3.03 1.33 30.54
CA ASP A 37 -2.70 0.84 31.88
C ASP A 37 -2.58 -0.70 31.90
N HIS A 38 -3.44 -1.42 31.16
CA HIS A 38 -3.34 -2.88 30.97
C HIS A 38 -2.03 -3.28 30.26
N ALA A 39 -1.65 -2.56 29.20
CA ALA A 39 -0.48 -2.89 28.39
C ALA A 39 0.85 -2.51 29.08
N PHE A 40 0.99 -1.25 29.51
CA PHE A 40 2.15 -0.74 30.24
C PHE A 40 2.31 -1.42 31.61
N GLY A 41 1.21 -1.61 32.35
CA GLY A 41 1.21 -2.34 33.62
C GLY A 41 1.63 -3.80 33.45
N SER A 42 1.25 -4.46 32.34
CA SER A 42 1.72 -5.81 32.02
C SER A 42 3.22 -5.83 31.68
N TYR A 43 3.72 -4.86 30.92
CA TYR A 43 5.15 -4.71 30.66
C TYR A 43 5.95 -4.53 31.96
N MET A 44 5.53 -3.58 32.82
CA MET A 44 6.19 -3.31 34.10
C MET A 44 6.15 -4.49 35.09
N LYS A 45 5.15 -5.37 34.97
CA LYS A 45 4.99 -6.54 35.83
C LYS A 45 5.73 -7.79 35.33
N TYR A 46 5.75 -8.03 34.03
CA TYR A 46 6.18 -9.31 33.44
C TYR A 46 7.44 -9.22 32.57
N ALA A 47 7.75 -8.05 32.02
CA ALA A 47 8.87 -7.87 31.10
C ALA A 47 10.02 -7.04 31.67
N TYR A 48 9.74 -5.93 32.35
CA TYR A 48 10.76 -5.05 32.91
C TYR A 48 11.83 -5.82 33.72
N PRO A 49 13.14 -5.64 33.49
CA PRO A 49 13.78 -4.61 32.65
C PRO A 49 14.11 -5.04 31.19
N ALA A 50 13.50 -6.11 30.67
CA ALA A 50 13.69 -6.54 29.28
C ALA A 50 13.19 -5.48 28.27
N ASP A 51 13.64 -5.57 27.02
CA ASP A 51 13.36 -4.54 26.01
C ASP A 51 11.91 -4.56 25.49
N GLU A 52 11.28 -5.74 25.36
CA GLU A 52 9.90 -5.93 24.88
C GLU A 52 9.12 -6.92 25.75
N LEU A 53 7.79 -6.88 25.66
CA LEU A 53 6.88 -7.84 26.28
C LEU A 53 6.45 -8.92 25.28
N MET A 54 6.43 -10.17 25.75
CA MET A 54 5.80 -11.31 25.08
C MET A 54 4.48 -11.61 25.81
N PRO A 55 3.34 -11.13 25.29
CA PRO A 55 2.07 -11.00 26.04
C PRO A 55 1.22 -12.28 26.05
N LEU A 56 1.57 -13.30 25.25
CA LEU A 56 0.96 -14.64 25.33
C LEU A 56 1.69 -15.50 26.38
N SER A 57 3.02 -15.40 26.46
CA SER A 57 3.82 -16.12 27.47
C SER A 57 4.08 -15.35 28.76
N CYS A 58 3.55 -14.11 28.88
CA CYS A 58 3.61 -13.26 30.08
C CYS A 58 5.05 -13.10 30.62
N ARG A 59 6.01 -12.77 29.75
CA ARG A 59 7.44 -12.61 30.09
C ARG A 59 8.14 -11.60 29.19
N GLY A 60 9.29 -11.09 29.61
CA GLY A 60 10.13 -10.19 28.79
C GLY A 60 10.91 -10.92 27.69
N ARG A 61 11.11 -10.28 26.54
CA ARG A 61 11.99 -10.74 25.46
C ARG A 61 13.43 -10.32 25.74
N ILE A 62 14.36 -11.27 25.80
CA ILE A 62 15.76 -11.00 26.13
C ILE A 62 16.65 -11.51 24.99
N ARG A 63 17.26 -10.58 24.26
CA ARG A 63 18.09 -10.89 23.09
C ARG A 63 19.18 -11.90 23.42
N GLY A 64 19.11 -13.06 22.74
CA GLY A 64 19.99 -14.22 22.93
C GLY A 64 19.36 -15.40 23.66
N PHE A 65 18.18 -15.26 24.28
CA PHE A 65 17.42 -16.37 24.88
C PHE A 65 16.37 -16.93 23.91
N GLU A 66 15.60 -16.05 23.27
CA GLU A 66 14.66 -16.43 22.22
C GLU A 66 15.34 -16.67 20.86
N PRO A 67 14.72 -17.44 19.94
CA PRO A 67 15.09 -17.44 18.53
C PRO A 67 15.11 -16.03 17.95
N ASN A 68 16.17 -15.74 17.19
CA ASN A 68 16.40 -14.45 16.57
C ASN A 68 15.38 -14.18 15.44
N ARG A 69 14.72 -13.01 15.45
CA ARG A 69 13.72 -12.56 14.45
C ARG A 69 14.33 -11.87 13.22
N GLY A 70 15.66 -11.93 13.06
CA GLY A 70 16.40 -11.17 12.05
C GLY A 70 16.58 -9.71 12.48
N ASP A 71 16.56 -8.80 11.51
CA ASP A 71 16.81 -7.36 11.70
C ASP A 71 15.87 -6.72 12.76
N VAL A 72 14.70 -7.31 13.00
CA VAL A 72 13.74 -6.90 14.06
C VAL A 72 14.38 -6.91 15.46
N ASP A 73 15.28 -7.85 15.77
CA ASP A 73 15.91 -7.90 17.10
C ASP A 73 17.09 -6.92 17.24
N ASP A 74 17.46 -6.17 16.19
CA ASP A 74 18.52 -5.17 16.26
C ASP A 74 18.07 -3.86 16.93
N SER A 75 16.77 -3.66 17.16
CA SER A 75 16.24 -2.62 18.07
C SER A 75 16.53 -2.93 19.55
N LEU A 76 16.78 -4.19 19.90
CA LEU A 76 16.89 -4.65 21.29
C LEU A 76 18.35 -4.56 21.77
N GLY A 77 18.69 -3.49 22.49
CA GLY A 77 20.05 -3.21 22.99
C GLY A 77 20.26 -3.43 24.50
N LYS A 78 19.31 -4.08 25.19
CA LYS A 78 19.32 -4.31 26.65
C LYS A 78 19.33 -3.01 27.45
N PHE A 79 18.45 -2.09 27.06
CA PHE A 79 18.28 -0.77 27.65
C PHE A 79 16.82 -0.49 28.07
N SER A 80 16.03 -1.55 28.26
CA SER A 80 14.61 -1.47 28.64
C SER A 80 13.80 -0.65 27.63
N LEU A 81 13.96 -0.96 26.33
CA LEU A 81 13.42 -0.22 25.19
C LEU A 81 12.01 0.34 25.45
N THR A 82 11.01 -0.52 25.71
CA THR A 82 9.62 -0.09 25.95
C THR A 82 9.48 0.93 27.10
N LEU A 83 10.33 0.91 28.14
CA LEU A 83 10.27 1.92 29.20
C LEU A 83 10.74 3.29 28.70
N VAL A 84 11.86 3.36 27.98
CA VAL A 84 12.43 4.61 27.45
C VAL A 84 11.48 5.23 26.42
N ASP A 85 10.96 4.39 25.53
CA ASP A 85 10.06 4.75 24.44
C ASP A 85 8.71 5.32 24.96
N THR A 86 8.22 4.82 26.09
CA THR A 86 6.92 5.24 26.67
C THR A 86 6.99 6.51 27.52
N LEU A 87 8.19 7.07 27.80
CA LEU A 87 8.37 8.15 28.78
C LEU A 87 7.48 9.37 28.54
N ASP A 88 7.48 9.93 27.33
CA ASP A 88 6.68 11.13 27.04
C ASP A 88 5.18 10.83 26.90
N THR A 89 4.81 9.61 26.49
CA THR A 89 3.43 9.13 26.50
C THR A 89 2.81 9.21 27.88
N LEU A 90 3.54 8.81 28.94
CA LEU A 90 3.02 8.90 30.32
C LEU A 90 2.59 10.33 30.68
N VAL A 91 3.31 11.34 30.21
CA VAL A 91 2.96 12.75 30.44
C VAL A 91 1.78 13.18 29.57
N VAL A 92 1.69 12.75 28.31
CA VAL A 92 0.51 12.99 27.45
C VAL A 92 -0.76 12.41 28.08
N LEU A 93 -0.70 11.18 28.60
CA LEU A 93 -1.80 10.47 29.26
C LEU A 93 -2.08 10.94 30.71
N ASN A 94 -1.38 11.99 31.17
CA ASN A 94 -1.49 12.53 32.52
C ASN A 94 -1.21 11.52 33.66
N ARG A 95 -0.35 10.52 33.38
CA ARG A 95 0.21 9.53 34.32
C ARG A 95 1.52 10.07 34.93
N LEU A 96 1.39 11.17 35.67
CA LEU A 96 2.55 11.97 36.10
C LEU A 96 3.37 11.30 37.23
N ASP A 97 2.72 10.50 38.09
CA ASP A 97 3.40 9.78 39.17
C ASP A 97 4.18 8.57 38.60
N GLU A 98 3.59 7.88 37.62
CA GLU A 98 4.22 6.80 36.86
C GLU A 98 5.38 7.31 36.00
N PHE A 99 5.25 8.50 35.38
CA PHE A 99 6.35 9.16 34.67
C PHE A 99 7.54 9.43 35.60
N GLU A 100 7.29 10.02 36.77
CA GLU A 100 8.36 10.38 37.71
C GLU A 100 9.12 9.13 38.22
N GLU A 101 8.41 8.02 38.42
CA GLU A 101 9.01 6.71 38.76
C GLU A 101 9.72 6.06 37.56
N ALA A 102 9.18 6.17 36.35
CA ALA A 102 9.80 5.68 35.11
C ALA A 102 11.14 6.37 34.83
N VAL A 103 11.21 7.70 34.99
CA VAL A 103 12.47 8.46 34.83
C VAL A 103 13.53 7.99 35.84
N ARG A 104 13.15 7.76 37.12
CA ARG A 104 14.07 7.20 38.12
C ARG A 104 14.60 5.82 37.71
N ARG A 105 13.72 4.95 37.22
CA ARG A 105 14.08 3.60 36.73
C ARG A 105 15.03 3.64 35.55
N VAL A 106 14.79 4.52 34.58
CA VAL A 106 15.69 4.72 33.44
C VAL A 106 17.09 5.14 33.92
N ILE A 107 17.19 6.13 34.81
CA ILE A 107 18.48 6.58 35.38
C ILE A 107 19.18 5.43 36.15
N LEU A 108 18.43 4.65 36.93
CA LEU A 108 18.97 3.57 37.76
C LEU A 108 19.44 2.37 36.95
N ASP A 109 18.66 1.87 36.00
CA ASP A 109 18.87 0.54 35.42
C ASP A 109 19.42 0.58 33.98
N VAL A 110 19.17 1.65 33.20
CA VAL A 110 19.56 1.70 31.77
C VAL A 110 21.03 2.05 31.60
N ARG A 111 21.74 1.28 30.78
CA ARG A 111 23.17 1.45 30.45
C ARG A 111 23.41 1.21 28.97
N PHE A 112 24.27 2.03 28.36
CA PHE A 112 24.64 1.90 26.94
C PHE A 112 26.02 1.26 26.71
N ASP A 113 26.80 0.93 27.75
CA ASP A 113 28.09 0.20 27.60
C ASP A 113 27.94 -1.33 27.42
N ASN A 114 26.98 -1.72 26.59
CA ASN A 114 26.66 -3.12 26.30
C ASN A 114 27.43 -3.60 25.06
N ASP A 115 28.05 -4.77 25.12
CA ASP A 115 28.62 -5.42 23.92
C ASP A 115 27.51 -6.06 23.07
N VAL A 116 26.77 -5.21 22.36
CA VAL A 116 25.63 -5.57 21.51
C VAL A 116 25.63 -4.71 20.25
N VAL A 117 25.31 -5.32 19.11
CA VAL A 117 25.14 -4.63 17.82
C VAL A 117 23.69 -4.21 17.70
N VAL A 118 23.43 -2.92 17.50
CA VAL A 118 22.09 -2.35 17.36
C VAL A 118 21.93 -1.65 16.01
N SER A 119 20.68 -1.54 15.55
CA SER A 119 20.32 -0.69 14.42
C SER A 119 20.49 0.78 14.81
N VAL A 120 21.20 1.56 14.00
CA VAL A 120 21.42 2.99 14.24
C VAL A 120 20.11 3.76 14.11
N PHE A 121 19.27 3.37 13.16
CA PHE A 121 17.94 3.93 12.92
C PHE A 121 17.00 3.70 14.11
N GLU A 122 16.78 2.44 14.50
CA GLU A 122 15.88 2.10 15.63
C GLU A 122 16.37 2.71 16.94
N THR A 123 17.68 2.71 17.19
CA THR A 123 18.25 3.30 18.41
C THR A 123 18.12 4.82 18.43
N ASN A 124 18.20 5.48 17.27
CA ASN A 124 17.94 6.90 17.15
C ASN A 124 16.47 7.23 17.46
N ILE A 125 15.54 6.67 16.67
CA ILE A 125 14.14 7.11 16.73
C ILE A 125 13.48 6.78 18.07
N ARG A 126 13.75 5.60 18.66
CA ARG A 126 13.09 5.14 19.91
C ARG A 126 13.84 5.56 21.18
N VAL A 127 15.15 5.34 21.21
CA VAL A 127 15.93 5.51 22.46
C VAL A 127 16.42 6.93 22.59
N LEU A 128 17.07 7.49 21.56
CA LEU A 128 17.49 8.88 21.60
C LEU A 128 16.27 9.82 21.57
N GLY A 129 15.28 9.53 20.71
CA GLY A 129 13.99 10.20 20.70
C GLY A 129 13.26 10.14 22.04
N GLY A 130 13.09 8.96 22.64
CA GLY A 130 12.41 8.78 23.92
C GLY A 130 13.11 9.48 25.10
N LEU A 131 14.45 9.47 25.13
CA LEU A 131 15.23 10.24 26.12
C LEU A 131 15.06 11.75 25.96
N LEU A 132 15.07 12.27 24.73
CA LEU A 132 14.91 13.69 24.43
C LEU A 132 13.47 14.17 24.70
N GLY A 133 12.46 13.38 24.31
CA GLY A 133 11.06 13.64 24.63
C GLY A 133 10.79 13.59 26.13
N GLY A 134 11.29 12.55 26.81
CA GLY A 134 11.25 12.43 28.27
C GLY A 134 11.93 13.61 28.98
N HIS A 135 13.10 14.06 28.50
CA HIS A 135 13.77 15.25 29.01
C HIS A 135 12.94 16.53 28.79
N ALA A 136 12.37 16.73 27.59
CA ALA A 136 11.54 17.89 27.28
C ALA A 136 10.32 17.96 28.21
N MET A 137 9.66 16.82 28.45
CA MET A 137 8.53 16.73 29.39
C MET A 137 8.97 16.95 30.85
N ALA A 138 10.10 16.38 31.28
CA ALA A 138 10.65 16.56 32.63
C ALA A 138 10.96 18.04 32.92
N THR A 139 11.63 18.72 31.98
CA THR A 139 11.92 20.15 32.04
C THR A 139 10.63 20.98 32.07
N MET A 140 9.67 20.68 31.20
CA MET A 140 8.37 21.38 31.18
C MET A 140 7.60 21.24 32.51
N LEU A 141 7.66 20.06 33.16
CA LEU A 141 7.02 19.85 34.47
C LEU A 141 7.76 20.61 35.59
N ARG A 142 9.10 20.55 35.61
CA ARG A 142 9.97 21.26 36.57
C ARG A 142 9.76 22.77 36.51
N ASP A 143 9.70 23.33 35.31
CA ASP A 143 9.63 24.78 35.10
C ASP A 143 8.19 25.33 35.28
N ARG A 144 7.20 24.46 35.53
CA ARG A 144 5.79 24.83 35.74
C ARG A 144 5.54 25.31 37.19
N PRO A 145 5.23 26.60 37.43
CA PRO A 145 5.18 27.18 38.79
C PRO A 145 4.13 26.60 39.75
N ALA A 146 3.19 25.80 39.24
CA ALA A 146 2.03 25.31 39.98
C ALA A 146 2.16 23.85 40.45
N SER A 147 3.27 23.14 40.15
CA SER A 147 3.35 21.68 40.39
C SER A 147 4.43 21.20 41.35
N GLU A 148 5.57 21.90 41.46
CA GLU A 148 6.80 21.45 42.18
C GLU A 148 7.31 20.04 41.78
N ARG A 149 6.71 19.39 40.77
CA ARG A 149 7.09 18.06 40.27
C ARG A 149 8.39 18.15 39.49
N MET A 150 9.14 17.04 39.45
CA MET A 150 10.46 16.96 38.81
C MET A 150 11.50 17.98 39.35
N ALA A 151 11.28 18.64 40.49
CA ALA A 151 12.25 19.59 41.06
C ALA A 151 13.61 18.97 41.45
N TRP A 152 13.68 17.64 41.56
CA TRP A 152 14.90 16.88 41.79
C TRP A 152 15.71 16.60 40.52
N TYR A 153 15.10 16.73 39.33
CA TYR A 153 15.66 16.35 38.04
C TYR A 153 16.67 17.38 37.52
N LYS A 154 17.88 16.93 37.22
CA LYS A 154 19.06 17.71 36.83
C LYS A 154 19.58 17.28 35.46
N ASP A 155 18.64 17.14 34.53
CA ASP A 155 18.91 16.87 33.12
C ASP A 155 19.61 15.52 32.86
N GLU A 156 19.41 14.53 33.75
CA GLU A 156 20.04 13.21 33.66
C GLU A 156 19.72 12.48 32.35
N LEU A 157 18.48 12.57 31.82
CA LEU A 157 18.13 11.96 30.54
C LEU A 157 18.85 12.63 29.36
N LEU A 158 19.17 13.92 29.44
CA LEU A 158 19.94 14.64 28.42
C LEU A 158 21.40 14.17 28.42
N TYR A 159 22.00 13.93 29.60
CA TYR A 159 23.34 13.35 29.70
C TYR A 159 23.39 11.89 29.22
N MET A 160 22.31 11.12 29.45
CA MET A 160 22.16 9.77 28.89
C MET A 160 22.02 9.80 27.35
N ALA A 161 21.21 10.74 26.83
CA ALA A 161 21.07 10.98 25.39
C ALA A 161 22.40 11.37 24.73
N ARG A 162 23.24 12.14 25.44
CA ARG A 162 24.60 12.48 25.00
C ARG A 162 25.53 11.27 24.89
N ASP A 163 25.58 10.40 25.91
CA ASP A 163 26.39 9.17 25.86
C ASP A 163 25.96 8.27 24.69
N LEU A 164 24.65 8.09 24.52
CA LEU A 164 24.10 7.34 23.39
C LEU A 164 24.46 7.97 22.04
N GLY A 165 24.27 9.29 21.87
CA GLY A 165 24.63 10.01 20.66
C GLY A 165 26.11 9.81 20.28
N HIS A 166 27.02 9.92 21.25
CA HIS A 166 28.45 9.66 21.00
C HIS A 166 28.76 8.20 20.63
N ARG A 167 27.96 7.22 21.08
CA ARG A 167 28.07 5.81 20.65
C ARG A 167 27.53 5.56 19.24
N LEU A 168 26.59 6.37 18.77
CA LEU A 168 26.06 6.31 17.39
C LEU A 168 26.96 7.04 16.37
N LEU A 169 27.66 8.12 16.76
CA LEU A 169 28.54 8.90 15.86
C LEU A 169 29.54 8.07 15.03
N PRO A 170 30.19 6.99 15.54
CA PRO A 170 31.06 6.13 14.73
C PRO A 170 30.41 5.53 13.49
N ALA A 171 29.08 5.41 13.44
CA ALA A 171 28.35 4.94 12.26
C ALA A 171 28.44 5.92 11.07
N PHE A 172 28.62 7.22 11.31
CA PHE A 172 28.73 8.23 10.24
C PHE A 172 30.15 8.31 9.63
N ASN A 173 31.10 7.51 10.11
CA ASN A 173 32.47 7.47 9.60
C ASN A 173 32.59 6.62 8.33
N THR A 174 31.86 7.01 7.29
CA THR A 174 31.89 6.42 5.94
C THR A 174 32.47 7.40 4.93
N THR A 175 32.82 6.89 3.75
CA THR A 175 33.38 7.71 2.67
C THR A 175 32.38 8.74 2.12
N SER A 176 31.08 8.45 2.17
CA SER A 176 30.02 9.39 1.77
C SER A 176 29.56 10.30 2.91
N GLY A 177 29.61 9.83 4.16
CA GLY A 177 28.95 10.46 5.30
C GLY A 177 27.54 9.93 5.61
N LEU A 178 27.01 8.99 4.81
CA LEU A 178 25.82 8.21 5.16
C LEU A 178 26.14 7.23 6.30
N PRO A 179 25.28 7.03 7.30
CA PRO A 179 25.57 6.14 8.41
C PRO A 179 25.55 4.65 8.00
N TYR A 180 26.44 3.85 8.58
CA TYR A 180 26.26 2.40 8.65
C TYR A 180 24.89 2.06 9.26
N PRO A 181 24.18 1.01 8.80
CA PRO A 181 22.88 0.62 9.36
C PRO A 181 22.99 0.09 10.80
N ARG A 182 24.17 -0.37 11.21
CA ARG A 182 24.44 -1.04 12.49
C ARG A 182 25.66 -0.47 13.19
N VAL A 183 25.66 -0.52 14.52
CA VAL A 183 26.78 -0.12 15.38
C VAL A 183 26.85 -0.99 16.64
N ASN A 184 28.05 -1.30 17.13
CA ASN A 184 28.22 -1.91 18.45
C ASN A 184 28.25 -0.81 19.52
N LEU A 185 27.35 -0.85 20.50
CA LEU A 185 27.23 0.22 21.51
C LEU A 185 28.49 0.40 22.39
N ARG A 186 29.33 -0.63 22.51
CA ARG A 186 30.58 -0.60 23.28
C ARG A 186 31.82 -0.38 22.43
N TYR A 187 31.86 -0.99 21.24
CA TYR A 187 33.05 -1.05 20.40
C TYR A 187 32.99 -0.15 19.15
N GLY A 188 31.86 0.49 18.87
CA GLY A 188 31.63 1.29 17.67
C GLY A 188 31.58 0.44 16.41
N VAL A 189 32.10 0.94 15.30
CA VAL A 189 32.10 0.22 14.00
C VAL A 189 33.48 -0.30 13.59
N LEU A 190 34.56 0.42 13.91
CA LEU A 190 35.91 0.11 13.39
C LEU A 190 36.70 -0.94 14.18
N ASN A 191 36.18 -1.42 15.31
CA ASN A 191 36.89 -2.35 16.17
C ASN A 191 36.68 -3.80 15.68
N PRO A 192 37.72 -4.66 15.61
CA PRO A 192 37.56 -6.08 15.27
C PRO A 192 36.54 -6.84 16.13
N LEU A 193 36.26 -6.38 17.37
CA LEU A 193 35.27 -6.95 18.27
C LEU A 193 33.83 -6.45 18.03
N SER A 194 33.63 -5.44 17.16
CA SER A 194 32.31 -4.84 16.92
C SER A 194 31.29 -5.82 16.34
N ARG A 195 31.71 -6.79 15.52
CA ARG A 195 30.84 -7.73 14.78
C ARG A 195 29.87 -7.04 13.79
N THR A 196 30.24 -5.85 13.33
CA THR A 196 29.54 -4.97 12.37
C THR A 196 30.61 -4.06 11.72
N GLY A 197 30.28 -3.33 10.67
CA GLY A 197 31.19 -2.46 9.92
C GLY A 197 31.67 -3.06 8.59
N THR A 198 31.06 -4.16 8.17
CA THR A 198 31.27 -4.80 6.86
C THR A 198 30.09 -4.57 5.90
N GLU A 199 28.99 -4.02 6.42
CA GLU A 199 27.81 -3.63 5.68
C GLU A 199 28.14 -2.47 4.73
N SER A 200 27.86 -2.64 3.43
CA SER A 200 28.11 -1.61 2.43
C SER A 200 26.89 -0.74 2.13
N ASP A 201 25.71 -1.14 2.60
CA ASP A 201 24.41 -0.65 2.12
C ASP A 201 23.51 -0.25 3.30
N THR A 202 22.68 0.77 3.12
CA THR A 202 21.70 1.27 4.10
C THR A 202 20.40 1.69 3.41
N CYS A 203 19.29 1.76 4.15
CA CYS A 203 18.02 2.23 3.58
C CYS A 203 17.90 3.77 3.61
N THR A 204 17.06 4.34 2.75
CA THR A 204 16.91 5.81 2.64
C THR A 204 16.34 6.42 3.93
N ALA A 205 15.32 5.80 4.52
CA ALA A 205 14.84 6.13 5.87
C ALA A 205 15.96 5.99 6.92
N CYS A 206 16.70 4.87 6.89
CA CYS A 206 17.79 4.56 7.82
C CYS A 206 18.87 5.64 7.87
N ALA A 207 19.17 6.29 6.73
CA ALA A 207 20.14 7.38 6.64
C ALA A 207 19.53 8.78 6.81
N GLY A 208 18.27 8.97 6.41
CA GLY A 208 17.58 10.26 6.42
C GLY A 208 16.95 10.64 7.76
N THR A 209 16.57 9.64 8.55
CA THR A 209 15.75 9.82 9.77
C THR A 209 16.62 9.93 11.01
N MET A 210 17.50 10.94 11.00
CA MET A 210 18.45 11.27 12.07
C MET A 210 18.36 12.72 12.53
N ILE A 211 17.88 13.63 11.66
CA ILE A 211 18.05 15.07 11.85
C ILE A 211 17.25 15.66 13.02
N LEU A 212 16.08 15.11 13.37
CA LEU A 212 15.26 15.68 14.45
C LEU A 212 15.92 15.49 15.81
N GLU A 213 16.31 14.25 16.13
CA GLU A 213 16.93 13.87 17.40
C GLU A 213 18.33 14.47 17.51
N PHE A 214 19.14 14.36 16.45
CA PHE A 214 20.51 14.89 16.47
C PHE A 214 20.53 16.42 16.55
N ALA A 215 19.62 17.12 15.87
CA ALA A 215 19.50 18.58 16.00
C ALA A 215 18.96 19.00 17.37
N ALA A 216 17.98 18.28 17.92
CA ALA A 216 17.47 18.55 19.27
C ALA A 216 18.56 18.33 20.34
N LEU A 217 19.30 17.22 20.27
CA LEU A 217 20.45 16.93 21.13
C LEU A 217 21.52 18.03 21.01
N SER A 218 21.90 18.41 19.79
CA SER A 218 22.85 19.50 19.54
C SER A 218 22.41 20.83 20.15
N ARG A 219 21.14 21.20 20.00
CA ARG A 219 20.60 22.49 20.48
C ARG A 219 20.39 22.52 21.98
N MET A 220 20.05 21.39 22.60
CA MET A 220 19.91 21.26 24.06
C MET A 220 21.27 21.24 24.78
N LEU A 221 22.31 20.62 24.18
CA LEU A 221 23.67 20.57 24.74
C LEU A 221 24.54 21.78 24.38
N GLY A 222 24.26 22.44 23.26
CA GLY A 222 25.17 23.42 22.64
C GLY A 222 26.32 22.80 21.83
N GLU A 223 26.21 21.53 21.42
CA GLU A 223 27.26 20.77 20.73
C GLU A 223 26.86 20.45 19.29
N THR A 224 27.39 21.15 18.29
CA THR A 224 26.94 21.05 16.88
C THR A 224 27.23 19.72 16.19
N VAL A 225 28.09 18.88 16.77
CA VAL A 225 28.60 17.65 16.14
C VAL A 225 27.48 16.71 15.68
N PHE A 226 26.38 16.61 16.40
CA PHE A 226 25.26 15.74 16.03
C PHE A 226 24.48 16.31 14.83
N GLU A 227 23.98 17.57 14.90
CA GLU A 227 23.28 18.23 13.79
C GLU A 227 24.13 18.22 12.50
N GLU A 228 25.45 18.44 12.60
CA GLU A 228 26.36 18.45 11.44
C GLU A 228 26.45 17.10 10.71
N HIS A 229 26.50 15.97 11.42
CA HIS A 229 26.58 14.64 10.81
C HIS A 229 25.23 14.23 10.18
N ALA A 230 24.12 14.48 10.87
CA ALA A 230 22.79 14.17 10.36
C ALA A 230 22.43 15.04 9.12
N ARG A 231 22.80 16.33 9.15
CA ARG A 231 22.61 17.24 8.00
C ARG A 231 23.43 16.79 6.79
N ARG A 232 24.69 16.39 6.98
CA ARG A 232 25.53 15.86 5.89
C ARG A 232 24.93 14.61 5.24
N ALA A 233 24.34 13.70 6.02
CA ALA A 233 23.67 12.52 5.45
C ALA A 233 22.48 12.91 4.55
N LEU A 234 21.68 13.90 4.97
CA LEU A 234 20.59 14.45 4.14
C LEU A 234 21.08 15.19 2.89
N ASP A 235 22.22 15.89 2.96
CA ASP A 235 22.84 16.54 1.81
C ASP A 235 23.26 15.50 0.76
N VAL A 236 23.87 14.38 1.17
CA VAL A 236 24.24 13.27 0.28
C VAL A 236 23.03 12.62 -0.36
N LEU A 237 21.96 12.34 0.40
CA LEU A 237 20.72 11.78 -0.16
C LEU A 237 20.09 12.72 -1.21
N TRP A 238 20.10 14.03 -0.94
CA TRP A 238 19.62 15.06 -1.86
C TRP A 238 20.45 15.15 -3.15
N GLU A 239 21.78 15.07 -3.06
CA GLU A 239 22.68 15.07 -4.22
C GLU A 239 22.52 13.81 -5.08
N LYS A 240 22.23 12.66 -4.45
CA LYS A 240 22.12 11.36 -5.11
C LYS A 240 20.76 11.09 -5.76
N ARG A 241 19.74 11.93 -5.54
CA ARG A 241 18.42 11.78 -6.19
C ARG A 241 18.51 11.79 -7.72
N GLN A 242 17.54 11.17 -8.39
CA GLN A 242 17.47 11.16 -9.86
C GLN A 242 16.97 12.50 -10.41
N ARG A 243 17.87 13.33 -10.95
CA ARG A 243 17.62 14.72 -11.40
C ARG A 243 16.45 14.93 -12.38
N GLY A 244 16.04 13.92 -13.14
CA GLY A 244 14.90 14.01 -14.08
C GLY A 244 13.54 13.69 -13.46
N SER A 245 13.51 13.18 -12.24
CA SER A 245 12.29 12.75 -11.54
C SER A 245 12.18 13.25 -10.11
N ASP A 246 13.28 13.75 -9.54
CA ASP A 246 13.48 14.05 -8.11
C ASP A 246 13.14 12.88 -7.17
N LEU A 247 13.13 11.64 -7.66
CA LEU A 247 12.94 10.43 -6.86
C LEU A 247 14.26 9.89 -6.30
N VAL A 248 14.16 9.14 -5.20
CA VAL A 248 15.26 8.44 -4.51
C VAL A 248 14.96 6.94 -4.47
N GLY A 249 16.00 6.11 -4.37
CA GLY A 249 15.82 4.66 -4.23
C GLY A 249 15.46 4.25 -2.81
N THR A 250 15.28 2.95 -2.57
CA THR A 250 15.04 2.39 -1.22
C THR A 250 16.34 2.06 -0.49
N VAL A 251 17.39 1.63 -1.20
CA VAL A 251 18.68 1.21 -0.61
C VAL A 251 19.84 1.81 -1.38
N ILE A 252 20.75 2.44 -0.65
CA ILE A 252 21.93 3.15 -1.13
C ILE A 252 23.20 2.58 -0.50
N ASN A 253 24.27 2.52 -1.28
CA ASN A 253 25.58 2.11 -0.79
C ASN A 253 26.30 3.27 -0.06
N ILE A 254 26.78 3.04 1.16
CA ILE A 254 27.32 4.08 2.05
C ILE A 254 28.75 4.54 1.68
N HIS A 255 29.43 3.86 0.75
CA HIS A 255 30.80 4.21 0.36
C HIS A 255 30.85 5.00 -0.96
N ASN A 256 30.16 4.55 -2.00
CA ASN A 256 30.11 5.25 -3.29
C ASN A 256 28.83 6.10 -3.48
N GLY A 257 27.79 5.88 -2.67
CA GLY A 257 26.49 6.54 -2.79
C GLY A 257 25.69 6.09 -4.01
N ASP A 258 25.88 4.86 -4.50
CA ASP A 258 25.11 4.32 -5.63
C ASP A 258 23.83 3.62 -5.14
N TRP A 259 22.74 3.76 -5.91
CA TRP A 259 21.47 3.10 -5.61
C TRP A 259 21.49 1.62 -5.95
N VAL A 260 21.53 0.80 -4.90
CA VAL A 260 21.44 -0.67 -4.94
C VAL A 260 20.01 -1.10 -5.24
N ARG A 261 19.04 -0.55 -4.52
CA ARG A 261 17.60 -0.73 -4.79
C ARG A 261 16.97 0.57 -5.25
N ARG A 262 16.43 0.54 -6.46
CA ARG A 262 15.97 1.70 -7.25
C ARG A 262 14.45 1.81 -7.34
N ASP A 263 13.73 0.97 -6.60
CA ASP A 263 12.33 1.21 -6.28
C ASP A 263 12.19 2.47 -5.42
N SER A 264 11.23 3.31 -5.80
CA SER A 264 10.85 4.56 -5.14
C SER A 264 9.36 4.50 -4.83
N GLY A 265 8.99 4.94 -3.64
CA GLY A 265 7.62 4.93 -3.14
C GLY A 265 7.55 5.72 -1.85
N VAL A 266 6.37 5.77 -1.22
CA VAL A 266 6.18 6.39 0.10
C VAL A 266 6.23 5.39 1.25
N GLY A 267 6.30 4.09 0.96
CA GLY A 267 6.28 3.02 1.96
C GLY A 267 7.66 2.65 2.50
N ALA A 268 7.72 1.42 3.04
CA ALA A 268 8.82 0.86 3.81
C ALA A 268 10.23 1.19 3.29
N GLY A 269 11.00 1.93 4.10
CA GLY A 269 12.43 2.22 3.88
C GLY A 269 12.72 3.53 3.13
N ILE A 270 11.69 4.34 2.85
CA ILE A 270 11.81 5.71 2.32
C ILE A 270 10.90 6.67 3.09
N ASP A 271 9.65 6.27 3.36
CA ASP A 271 8.73 6.83 4.37
C ASP A 271 9.28 8.00 5.22
N SER A 272 10.05 7.71 6.28
CA SER A 272 10.42 8.67 7.31
C SER A 272 11.52 9.66 6.87
N TYR A 273 12.14 9.48 5.69
CA TYR A 273 13.01 10.51 5.08
C TYR A 273 12.19 11.70 4.61
N TYR A 274 11.07 11.47 3.92
CA TYR A 274 10.18 12.56 3.47
C TYR A 274 9.52 13.27 4.65
N GLU A 275 9.15 12.48 5.67
CA GLU A 275 8.61 12.97 6.93
C GLU A 275 9.59 13.94 7.63
N TYR A 276 10.87 13.57 7.73
CA TYR A 276 11.88 14.36 8.42
C TYR A 276 12.26 15.63 7.67
N LEU A 277 12.17 15.69 6.34
CA LEU A 277 12.34 16.94 5.62
C LEU A 277 11.26 17.97 6.02
N MET A 278 9.99 17.57 6.07
CA MET A 278 8.91 18.47 6.50
C MET A 278 9.00 18.81 7.99
N LYS A 279 9.19 17.80 8.85
CA LYS A 279 9.26 17.99 10.31
C LYS A 279 10.52 18.77 10.74
N ALA A 280 11.66 18.65 10.04
CA ALA A 280 12.86 19.42 10.33
C ALA A 280 12.70 20.90 9.93
N TYR A 281 11.97 21.22 8.87
CA TYR A 281 11.59 22.61 8.60
C TYR A 281 10.79 23.20 9.77
N ILE A 282 9.77 22.48 10.28
CA ILE A 282 8.94 22.93 11.40
C ILE A 282 9.76 23.08 12.70
N LEU A 283 10.65 22.12 13.00
CA LEU A 283 11.44 22.12 14.24
C LEU A 283 12.60 23.13 14.22
N LEU A 284 13.27 23.28 13.08
CA LEU A 284 14.55 23.99 12.97
C LEU A 284 14.44 25.37 12.31
N GLY A 285 13.36 25.65 11.57
CA GLY A 285 13.11 26.91 10.86
C GLY A 285 13.90 27.09 9.56
N ASP A 286 14.52 26.02 9.04
CA ASP A 286 15.46 26.08 7.92
C ASP A 286 14.78 25.71 6.59
N GLY A 287 14.64 26.70 5.71
CA GLY A 287 13.93 26.60 4.43
C GLY A 287 14.52 25.58 3.45
N VAL A 288 15.79 25.16 3.61
CA VAL A 288 16.40 24.13 2.76
C VAL A 288 15.66 22.80 2.89
N PHE A 289 15.17 22.44 4.08
CA PHE A 289 14.40 21.20 4.24
C PHE A 289 13.03 21.28 3.57
N LEU A 290 12.38 22.45 3.58
CA LEU A 290 11.10 22.68 2.91
C LEU A 290 11.24 22.62 1.37
N GLU A 291 12.30 23.22 0.81
CA GLU A 291 12.60 23.16 -0.63
C GLU A 291 12.75 21.70 -1.09
N ARG A 292 13.57 20.92 -0.37
CA ARG A 292 13.78 19.49 -0.65
C ARG A 292 12.50 18.67 -0.51
N PHE A 293 11.70 18.94 0.53
CA PHE A 293 10.40 18.31 0.71
C PHE A 293 9.44 18.65 -0.45
N ASN A 294 9.37 19.91 -0.87
CA ASN A 294 8.51 20.36 -1.96
C ASN A 294 8.85 19.68 -3.29
N ALA A 295 10.14 19.57 -3.64
CA ALA A 295 10.59 18.88 -4.84
C ALA A 295 10.22 17.38 -4.81
N HIS A 296 10.51 16.68 -3.71
CA HIS A 296 10.13 15.28 -3.56
C HIS A 296 8.61 15.08 -3.53
N TYR A 297 7.84 15.96 -2.89
CA TYR A 297 6.39 15.87 -2.85
C TYR A 297 5.76 16.02 -4.23
N ALA A 298 6.22 16.99 -5.03
CA ALA A 298 5.78 17.18 -6.41
C ALA A 298 6.07 15.93 -7.26
N ALA A 299 7.25 15.31 -7.09
CA ALA A 299 7.60 14.06 -7.74
C ALA A 299 6.70 12.87 -7.32
N ILE A 300 6.44 12.71 -6.03
CA ILE A 300 5.55 11.67 -5.49
C ILE A 300 4.14 11.84 -6.07
N MET A 301 3.59 13.05 -6.03
CA MET A 301 2.25 13.33 -6.54
C MET A 301 2.13 13.19 -8.07
N LYS A 302 3.23 13.34 -8.80
CA LYS A 302 3.28 13.17 -10.26
C LYS A 302 3.45 11.71 -10.71
N TYR A 303 4.24 10.91 -10.00
CA TYR A 303 4.68 9.59 -10.47
C TYR A 303 4.20 8.40 -9.62
N ILE A 304 4.09 8.57 -8.29
CA ILE A 304 3.73 7.49 -7.34
C ILE A 304 2.23 7.52 -7.03
N SER A 305 1.64 8.72 -6.97
CA SER A 305 0.24 8.90 -6.64
C SER A 305 -0.68 8.60 -7.82
N GLN A 306 -1.57 7.63 -7.66
CA GLN A 306 -2.62 7.25 -8.60
C GLN A 306 -3.94 7.12 -7.84
N PRO A 307 -4.59 8.25 -7.47
CA PRO A 307 -5.64 8.26 -6.44
C PRO A 307 -6.74 7.21 -6.65
N PRO A 308 -7.06 6.39 -5.62
CA PRO A 308 -6.65 6.49 -4.22
C PRO A 308 -5.39 5.67 -3.85
N LEU A 309 -4.62 5.18 -4.82
CA LEU A 309 -3.48 4.27 -4.64
C LEU A 309 -2.15 5.01 -4.63
N LEU A 310 -1.16 4.51 -3.89
CA LEU A 310 0.22 5.01 -3.88
C LEU A 310 1.17 3.85 -4.24
N LEU A 311 1.58 3.75 -5.50
CA LEU A 311 2.29 2.57 -6.03
C LEU A 311 3.77 2.85 -6.26
N SER A 312 4.63 1.90 -5.87
CA SER A 312 6.08 2.03 -6.06
C SER A 312 6.47 1.98 -7.54
N VAL A 313 7.34 2.90 -7.96
CA VAL A 313 7.85 3.03 -9.34
C VAL A 313 9.38 2.96 -9.38
N HIS A 314 9.97 2.80 -10.56
CA HIS A 314 11.42 2.80 -10.72
C HIS A 314 11.96 4.23 -10.82
N MET A 315 12.88 4.65 -9.95
CA MET A 315 13.32 6.04 -9.86
C MET A 315 13.85 6.63 -11.18
N HIS A 316 14.52 5.83 -12.03
CA HIS A 316 15.05 6.30 -13.31
C HIS A 316 14.03 6.27 -14.46
N ASN A 317 12.96 5.49 -14.33
CA ASN A 317 11.89 5.41 -15.30
C ASN A 317 10.55 5.28 -14.56
N PRO A 318 9.98 6.41 -14.08
CA PRO A 318 8.82 6.39 -13.20
C PRO A 318 7.52 5.89 -13.87
N THR A 319 7.53 5.64 -15.18
CA THR A 319 6.41 5.00 -15.91
C THR A 319 6.27 3.51 -15.57
N VAL A 320 7.32 2.88 -15.03
CA VAL A 320 7.33 1.46 -14.69
C VAL A 320 7.04 1.29 -13.20
N SER A 321 5.88 0.72 -12.88
CA SER A 321 5.59 0.21 -11.54
C SER A 321 6.49 -0.98 -11.21
N VAL A 322 7.05 -1.00 -10.00
CA VAL A 322 7.97 -2.04 -9.51
C VAL A 322 7.27 -3.03 -8.57
N ARG A 323 6.18 -2.61 -7.92
CA ARG A 323 5.39 -3.45 -6.99
C ARG A 323 3.90 -3.33 -7.29
N GLY A 324 3.22 -4.49 -7.40
CA GLY A 324 1.76 -4.58 -7.52
C GLY A 324 1.01 -4.58 -6.18
N TRP A 325 1.64 -4.07 -5.13
CA TRP A 325 1.11 -4.05 -3.77
C TRP A 325 1.62 -2.81 -3.01
N MET A 326 0.90 -2.48 -1.95
CA MET A 326 1.15 -1.40 -0.99
C MET A 326 1.43 -2.01 0.37
N ASP A 327 2.45 -1.54 1.09
CA ASP A 327 2.65 -1.86 2.51
C ASP A 327 1.68 -1.06 3.40
N SER A 328 1.51 -1.47 4.66
CA SER A 328 0.75 -0.70 5.66
C SER A 328 1.45 0.57 6.11
N LEU A 329 2.78 0.61 6.05
CA LEU A 329 3.62 1.71 6.52
C LEU A 329 3.29 3.03 5.83
N LEU A 330 2.91 3.01 4.54
CA LEU A 330 2.42 4.21 3.82
C LEU A 330 1.24 4.94 4.49
N ALA A 331 0.57 4.33 5.47
CA ALA A 331 -0.56 4.92 6.18
C ALA A 331 -0.24 6.18 6.99
N PHE A 332 1.05 6.52 7.19
CA PHE A 332 1.48 7.82 7.74
C PHE A 332 1.32 8.98 6.73
N PHE A 333 1.38 8.68 5.43
CA PHE A 333 1.50 9.70 4.38
C PHE A 333 0.31 10.68 4.33
N PRO A 334 -0.96 10.29 4.57
CA PRO A 334 -2.05 11.25 4.75
C PRO A 334 -1.84 12.25 5.89
N GLY A 335 -1.21 11.85 7.00
CA GLY A 335 -0.80 12.75 8.09
C GLY A 335 0.27 13.75 7.65
N LEU A 336 1.27 13.30 6.89
CA LEU A 336 2.27 14.18 6.27
C LEU A 336 1.64 15.16 5.25
N GLN A 337 0.66 14.70 4.47
CA GLN A 337 -0.14 15.55 3.58
C GLN A 337 -0.95 16.60 4.35
N VAL A 338 -1.51 16.25 5.51
CA VAL A 338 -2.15 17.22 6.43
C VAL A 338 -1.16 18.27 6.92
N LEU A 339 0.07 17.89 7.30
CA LEU A 339 1.10 18.84 7.72
C LEU A 339 1.50 19.82 6.61
N ARG A 340 1.53 19.35 5.35
CA ARG A 340 1.66 20.22 4.15
C ARG A 340 0.42 21.09 3.91
N GLY A 341 -0.75 20.61 4.32
CA GLY A 341 -2.07 21.19 4.03
C GLY A 341 -2.72 20.70 2.74
N ASP A 342 -2.21 19.64 2.11
CA ASP A 342 -2.80 19.03 0.91
C ASP A 342 -3.88 17.99 1.30
N LEU A 343 -5.04 18.51 1.70
CA LEU A 343 -6.02 17.71 2.43
C LEU A 343 -6.93 16.85 1.55
N LYS A 344 -7.09 17.16 0.26
CA LYS A 344 -7.92 16.34 -0.63
C LYS A 344 -7.31 14.94 -0.85
N PRO A 345 -6.06 14.78 -1.30
CA PRO A 345 -5.43 13.47 -1.46
C PRO A 345 -5.30 12.70 -0.14
N ALA A 346 -5.11 13.40 0.98
CA ALA A 346 -5.07 12.81 2.32
C ALA A 346 -6.40 12.11 2.66
N ILE A 347 -7.54 12.79 2.44
CA ILE A 347 -8.88 12.21 2.65
C ILE A 347 -9.14 11.03 1.68
N GLU A 348 -8.69 11.12 0.43
CA GLU A 348 -8.87 10.06 -0.58
C GLU A 348 -8.10 8.78 -0.21
N THR A 349 -6.84 8.92 0.21
CA THR A 349 -5.97 7.81 0.61
C THR A 349 -6.41 7.22 1.95
N HIS A 350 -6.74 8.06 2.94
CA HIS A 350 -7.18 7.60 4.26
C HIS A 350 -8.50 6.82 4.22
N GLU A 351 -9.49 7.27 3.43
CA GLU A 351 -10.75 6.52 3.29
C GLU A 351 -10.50 5.17 2.60
N MET A 352 -9.61 5.09 1.61
CA MET A 352 -9.20 3.81 1.01
C MET A 352 -8.62 2.85 2.07
N LEU A 353 -7.67 3.33 2.89
CA LEU A 353 -7.08 2.54 3.99
C LEU A 353 -8.12 2.12 5.04
N TYR A 354 -9.09 2.99 5.35
CA TYR A 354 -10.20 2.67 6.25
C TYR A 354 -11.09 1.55 5.69
N GLN A 355 -11.36 1.55 4.38
CA GLN A 355 -12.10 0.45 3.74
C GLN A 355 -11.32 -0.87 3.80
N VAL A 356 -10.01 -0.86 3.54
CA VAL A 356 -9.14 -2.04 3.68
C VAL A 356 -9.18 -2.58 5.12
N THR A 357 -9.02 -1.69 6.10
CA THR A 357 -9.10 -2.01 7.53
C THR A 357 -10.46 -2.60 7.91
N LYS A 358 -11.57 -2.04 7.40
CA LYS A 358 -12.91 -2.59 7.62
C LYS A 358 -13.13 -3.99 7.03
N LYS A 359 -12.51 -4.27 5.89
CA LYS A 359 -12.59 -5.59 5.22
C LYS A 359 -11.86 -6.68 6.00
N HIS A 360 -10.67 -6.35 6.52
CA HIS A 360 -9.74 -7.31 7.12
C HIS A 360 -9.59 -7.15 8.65
N LYS A 361 -10.42 -6.32 9.29
CA LYS A 361 -10.39 -5.91 10.71
C LYS A 361 -9.20 -5.03 11.12
N PHE A 362 -8.01 -5.36 10.61
CA PHE A 362 -6.81 -4.53 10.69
C PHE A 362 -6.28 -4.23 9.28
N LEU A 363 -5.40 -3.25 9.17
CA LEU A 363 -4.64 -3.01 7.95
C LEU A 363 -3.53 -4.09 7.84
N PRO A 364 -3.57 -4.99 6.83
CA PRO A 364 -2.51 -5.99 6.63
C PRO A 364 -1.19 -5.31 6.24
N GLU A 365 -0.06 -5.87 6.69
CA GLU A 365 1.31 -5.37 6.45
C GLU A 365 1.59 -5.14 4.96
N ALA A 366 0.93 -5.88 4.05
CA ALA A 366 0.82 -5.50 2.65
C ALA A 366 -0.51 -5.95 2.00
N PHE A 367 -1.00 -5.19 1.03
CA PHE A 367 -2.21 -5.48 0.24
C PHE A 367 -2.07 -5.11 -1.24
N THR A 368 -2.79 -5.84 -2.12
CA THR A 368 -2.79 -5.59 -3.58
C THR A 368 -3.71 -4.42 -3.97
N THR A 369 -3.62 -3.99 -5.22
CA THR A 369 -4.49 -3.01 -5.86
C THR A 369 -6.00 -3.35 -5.80
N GLU A 370 -6.36 -4.62 -5.60
CA GLU A 370 -7.74 -5.10 -5.43
C GLU A 370 -8.16 -5.22 -3.95
N PHE A 371 -7.39 -4.60 -3.05
CA PHE A 371 -7.59 -4.63 -1.60
C PHE A 371 -7.62 -6.06 -1.04
N ARG A 372 -6.78 -6.95 -1.58
CA ARG A 372 -6.57 -8.33 -1.09
C ARG A 372 -5.31 -8.36 -0.23
N VAL A 373 -5.31 -9.16 0.83
CA VAL A 373 -4.14 -9.38 1.68
C VAL A 373 -3.00 -9.96 0.83
N HIS A 374 -1.85 -9.28 0.80
CA HIS A 374 -0.60 -9.80 0.26
C HIS A 374 0.24 -10.42 1.38
N TRP A 375 0.48 -9.66 2.46
CA TRP A 375 1.08 -10.14 3.70
C TRP A 375 0.10 -9.92 4.85
N GLY A 376 -0.28 -10.98 5.55
CA GLY A 376 -1.35 -10.96 6.54
C GLY A 376 -0.98 -10.42 7.92
N GLN A 377 0.30 -10.19 8.19
CA GLN A 377 0.76 -9.72 9.50
C GLN A 377 0.18 -8.34 9.84
N HIS A 378 0.04 -8.05 11.12
CA HIS A 378 -0.26 -6.72 11.65
C HIS A 378 0.37 -6.60 13.06
N PRO A 379 1.60 -6.09 13.18
CA PRO A 379 2.32 -5.95 14.45
C PRO A 379 1.87 -4.73 15.26
N LEU A 380 0.56 -4.42 15.26
CA LEU A 380 -0.05 -3.28 15.97
C LEU A 380 0.46 -1.90 15.49
N ARG A 381 0.67 -1.80 14.17
CA ARG A 381 1.11 -0.64 13.37
C ARG A 381 0.32 0.65 13.67
N PRO A 382 0.96 1.77 14.09
CA PRO A 382 0.27 2.98 14.56
C PRO A 382 -0.11 4.00 13.48
N GLU A 383 0.47 3.92 12.29
CA GLU A 383 0.51 4.97 11.27
C GLU A 383 -0.90 5.35 10.76
N PHE A 384 -1.83 4.39 10.73
CA PHE A 384 -3.22 4.66 10.39
C PHE A 384 -3.96 5.50 11.44
N ALA A 385 -3.61 5.39 12.72
CA ALA A 385 -4.16 6.27 13.77
C ALA A 385 -3.47 7.63 13.81
N GLU A 386 -2.16 7.72 13.51
CA GLU A 386 -1.46 8.99 13.30
C GLU A 386 -2.22 9.84 12.26
N SER A 387 -2.42 9.29 11.06
CA SER A 387 -3.17 9.97 10.00
C SER A 387 -4.61 10.31 10.39
N THR A 388 -5.28 9.43 11.15
CA THR A 388 -6.63 9.70 11.69
C THR A 388 -6.62 10.89 12.65
N TYR A 389 -5.61 10.99 13.53
CA TYR A 389 -5.44 12.10 14.47
C TYR A 389 -5.18 13.41 13.73
N PHE A 390 -4.23 13.45 12.78
CA PHE A 390 -3.93 14.67 12.03
C PHE A 390 -5.13 15.14 11.17
N LEU A 391 -5.82 14.22 10.49
CA LEU A 391 -7.03 14.55 9.71
C LEU A 391 -8.15 15.10 10.61
N TYR A 392 -8.39 14.52 11.78
CA TYR A 392 -9.33 15.08 12.75
C TYR A 392 -8.90 16.48 13.23
N LYS A 393 -7.63 16.64 13.60
CA LYS A 393 -7.06 17.91 14.09
C LYS A 393 -7.20 19.05 13.07
N ALA A 394 -7.03 18.77 11.79
CA ALA A 394 -7.14 19.76 10.72
C ALA A 394 -8.59 20.06 10.28
N THR A 395 -9.49 19.06 10.32
CA THR A 395 -10.85 19.19 9.74
C THR A 395 -11.98 19.35 10.75
N GLY A 396 -11.80 18.85 11.98
CA GLY A 396 -12.86 18.69 12.97
C GLY A 396 -13.96 17.68 12.57
N ASP A 397 -13.79 16.91 11.48
CA ASP A 397 -14.81 16.02 10.93
C ASP A 397 -15.08 14.83 11.88
N PRO A 398 -16.32 14.67 12.41
CA PRO A 398 -16.65 13.60 13.36
C PRO A 398 -16.49 12.18 12.80
N HIS A 399 -16.33 12.01 11.48
CA HIS A 399 -15.99 10.70 10.88
C HIS A 399 -14.72 10.11 11.47
N TYR A 400 -13.67 10.91 11.67
CA TYR A 400 -12.39 10.41 12.18
C TYR A 400 -12.48 9.93 13.63
N LEU A 401 -13.40 10.47 14.44
CA LEU A 401 -13.70 9.93 15.76
C LEU A 401 -14.34 8.54 15.67
N GLN A 402 -15.20 8.30 14.67
CA GLN A 402 -15.78 6.97 14.43
C GLN A 402 -14.76 5.98 13.83
N VAL A 403 -13.81 6.45 13.02
CA VAL A 403 -12.65 5.65 12.59
C VAL A 403 -11.80 5.26 13.80
N GLY A 404 -11.44 6.22 14.65
CA GLY A 404 -10.69 5.95 15.89
C GLY A 404 -11.41 4.97 16.80
N LYS A 405 -12.73 5.09 16.94
CA LYS A 405 -13.54 4.12 17.70
C LYS A 405 -13.42 2.72 17.11
N SER A 406 -13.50 2.59 15.78
CA SER A 406 -13.31 1.32 15.08
C SER A 406 -11.92 0.71 15.33
N ILE A 407 -10.87 1.52 15.54
CA ILE A 407 -9.53 1.05 15.92
C ILE A 407 -9.53 0.52 17.35
N VAL A 408 -10.07 1.30 18.31
CA VAL A 408 -10.20 0.90 19.73
C VAL A 408 -11.00 -0.39 19.91
N ASP A 409 -12.13 -0.51 19.21
CA ASP A 409 -12.97 -1.70 19.21
C ASP A 409 -12.24 -2.91 18.61
N SER A 410 -11.45 -2.71 17.54
CA SER A 410 -10.70 -3.79 16.89
C SER A 410 -9.52 -4.28 17.74
N LEU A 411 -8.77 -3.37 18.38
CA LEU A 411 -7.69 -3.70 19.31
C LEU A 411 -8.22 -4.52 20.50
N ASN A 412 -9.29 -4.06 21.16
CA ASN A 412 -9.90 -4.80 22.27
C ASN A 412 -10.50 -6.14 21.84
N GLY A 413 -11.16 -6.18 20.68
CA GLY A 413 -11.86 -7.37 20.19
C GLY A 413 -10.96 -8.46 19.60
N HIS A 414 -9.75 -8.11 19.13
CA HIS A 414 -8.90 -9.04 18.36
C HIS A 414 -7.42 -9.08 18.76
N ALA A 415 -6.86 -8.06 19.42
CA ALA A 415 -5.44 -8.04 19.79
C ALA A 415 -5.21 -8.16 21.32
N ARG A 416 -6.21 -7.84 22.14
CA ARG A 416 -6.09 -7.88 23.61
C ARG A 416 -5.95 -9.29 24.16
N VAL A 417 -4.97 -9.50 25.03
CA VAL A 417 -4.66 -10.79 25.68
C VAL A 417 -4.39 -10.60 27.19
N PRO A 418 -4.35 -11.67 28.02
CA PRO A 418 -4.28 -11.52 29.48
C PRO A 418 -3.09 -10.74 30.04
N CYS A 419 -1.97 -10.69 29.31
CA CYS A 419 -0.74 -9.99 29.72
C CYS A 419 -0.33 -8.90 28.71
N GLY A 420 -1.27 -8.23 28.07
CA GLY A 420 -1.01 -7.08 27.19
C GLY A 420 -1.85 -7.11 25.91
N PHE A 421 -1.24 -6.73 24.78
CA PHE A 421 -1.81 -6.85 23.44
C PHE A 421 -0.82 -7.59 22.55
N ALA A 422 -1.28 -8.61 21.84
CA ALA A 422 -0.45 -9.44 20.95
C ALA A 422 -0.57 -8.97 19.51
N ALA A 423 0.57 -8.92 18.81
CA ALA A 423 0.62 -8.78 17.35
C ALA A 423 -0.25 -9.85 16.66
N VAL A 424 -0.88 -9.48 15.54
CA VAL A 424 -1.69 -10.42 14.74
C VAL A 424 -0.81 -10.99 13.63
N GLN A 425 -0.57 -12.30 13.65
CA GLN A 425 0.28 -12.99 12.68
C GLN A 425 -0.38 -13.07 11.29
N ASP A 426 -1.70 -13.22 11.24
CA ASP A 426 -2.47 -13.15 10.00
C ASP A 426 -3.88 -12.61 10.24
N VAL A 427 -4.22 -11.45 9.68
CA VAL A 427 -5.55 -10.81 9.78
C VAL A 427 -6.69 -11.67 9.23
N ARG A 428 -6.39 -12.64 8.36
CA ARG A 428 -7.38 -13.58 7.79
C ARG A 428 -7.82 -14.64 8.78
N THR A 429 -6.91 -15.12 9.63
CA THR A 429 -7.16 -16.16 10.64
C THR A 429 -7.44 -15.57 12.02
N GLY A 430 -6.88 -14.38 12.32
CA GLY A 430 -6.87 -13.79 13.66
C GLY A 430 -5.89 -14.48 14.61
N THR A 431 -4.88 -15.23 14.12
CA THR A 431 -3.86 -15.86 14.97
C THR A 431 -2.89 -14.82 15.53
N HIS A 432 -2.47 -15.01 16.78
CA HIS A 432 -1.54 -14.11 17.47
C HIS A 432 -0.08 -14.55 17.35
N GLU A 433 0.81 -13.57 17.32
CA GLU A 433 2.26 -13.73 17.56
C GLU A 433 2.58 -13.25 18.99
N ASP A 434 3.50 -13.94 19.68
CA ASP A 434 3.89 -13.61 21.06
C ASP A 434 4.83 -12.40 21.10
N ARG A 435 4.31 -11.23 20.72
CA ARG A 435 5.06 -10.00 20.49
C ARG A 435 4.20 -8.78 20.80
N MET A 436 4.77 -7.82 21.54
CA MET A 436 4.25 -6.46 21.72
C MET A 436 5.43 -5.48 21.61
N ASP A 437 5.55 -4.84 20.45
CA ASP A 437 6.59 -3.83 20.17
C ASP A 437 6.43 -2.57 21.02
N SER A 438 7.52 -1.84 21.20
CA SER A 438 7.56 -0.62 22.01
C SER A 438 6.71 0.54 21.47
N PHE A 439 6.67 0.73 20.13
CA PHE A 439 5.84 1.75 19.46
C PHE A 439 4.34 1.62 19.77
N PHE A 440 3.85 0.43 20.14
CA PHE A 440 2.45 0.26 20.52
C PHE A 440 2.11 1.08 21.78
N LEU A 441 3.07 1.28 22.69
CA LEU A 441 2.92 2.19 23.83
C LEU A 441 3.32 3.63 23.49
N ALA A 442 4.40 3.83 22.73
CA ALA A 442 4.90 5.17 22.41
C ALA A 442 3.97 5.96 21.46
N GLU A 443 3.30 5.28 20.53
CA GLU A 443 2.58 5.90 19.42
C GLU A 443 1.07 5.62 19.46
N MET A 444 0.66 4.35 19.43
CA MET A 444 -0.74 3.98 19.19
C MET A 444 -1.68 4.59 20.24
N PHE A 445 -1.35 4.41 21.53
CA PHE A 445 -2.13 4.99 22.62
C PHE A 445 -2.01 6.53 22.68
N LYS A 446 -0.84 7.10 22.32
CA LYS A 446 -0.62 8.55 22.24
C LYS A 446 -1.55 9.19 21.21
N TYR A 447 -1.60 8.69 19.98
CA TYR A 447 -2.48 9.21 18.92
C TYR A 447 -3.97 8.99 19.22
N LEU A 448 -4.36 7.81 19.71
CA LEU A 448 -5.76 7.54 20.07
C LEU A 448 -6.24 8.40 21.25
N PHE A 449 -5.41 8.61 22.27
CA PHE A 449 -5.77 9.49 23.39
C PHE A 449 -5.89 10.96 22.96
N LEU A 450 -4.98 11.44 22.12
CA LEU A 450 -5.03 12.80 21.58
C LEU A 450 -6.24 13.02 20.67
N LEU A 451 -6.67 12.00 19.91
CA LEU A 451 -7.89 12.03 19.09
C LEU A 451 -9.15 12.20 19.96
N PHE A 452 -9.21 11.52 21.12
CA PHE A 452 -10.34 11.58 22.05
C PHE A 452 -10.24 12.62 23.16
N SER A 453 -9.18 13.44 23.18
CA SER A 453 -9.03 14.51 24.18
C SER A 453 -9.52 15.87 23.66
N GLU A 454 -9.95 16.74 24.58
CA GLU A 454 -10.09 18.18 24.34
C GLU A 454 -8.83 18.92 24.81
N LYS A 455 -8.60 20.14 24.30
CA LYS A 455 -7.45 20.98 24.73
C LYS A 455 -7.42 21.28 26.23
N ALA A 456 -8.57 21.20 26.91
CA ALA A 456 -8.69 21.38 28.36
C ALA A 456 -8.37 20.13 29.19
N ASP A 457 -8.30 18.95 28.56
CA ASP A 457 -7.96 17.69 29.22
C ASP A 457 -6.45 17.42 29.23
N LEU A 458 -5.70 18.08 28.33
CA LEU A 458 -4.26 17.88 28.18
C LEU A 458 -3.47 18.69 29.23
N PRO A 459 -2.38 18.12 29.82
CA PRO A 459 -1.59 18.82 30.81
C PRO A 459 -0.82 20.02 30.22
N PHE A 460 -0.58 20.07 28.91
CA PHE A 460 0.12 21.13 28.19
C PHE A 460 -0.43 21.30 26.76
N ASN A 461 -0.07 22.39 26.09
CA ASN A 461 -0.45 22.61 24.70
C ASN A 461 0.42 21.76 23.75
N ILE A 462 -0.17 20.71 23.17
CA ILE A 462 0.50 19.82 22.21
C ILE A 462 0.99 20.56 20.95
N ASP A 463 0.37 21.68 20.58
CA ASP A 463 0.77 22.47 19.40
C ASP A 463 2.11 23.21 19.57
N ASN A 464 2.71 23.18 20.76
CA ASN A 464 4.06 23.71 21.02
C ASN A 464 5.19 22.71 20.69
N TYR A 465 4.84 21.50 20.24
CA TYR A 465 5.76 20.38 20.00
C TYR A 465 5.59 19.79 18.59
N VAL A 466 6.68 19.22 18.07
CA VAL A 466 6.69 18.38 16.86
C VAL A 466 6.85 16.93 17.31
N PHE A 467 6.04 16.04 16.73
CA PHE A 467 6.19 14.59 16.88
C PHE A 467 7.34 14.11 15.99
N THR A 468 8.25 13.28 16.48
CA THR A 468 9.20 12.51 15.63
C THR A 468 8.44 11.43 14.84
N THR A 469 9.16 10.52 14.17
CA THR A 469 8.51 9.37 13.50
C THR A 469 7.94 8.39 14.54
N GLU A 470 8.69 8.09 15.61
CA GLU A 470 8.24 7.32 16.79
C GLU A 470 7.33 8.15 17.76
N ALA A 471 6.63 9.15 17.23
CA ALA A 471 5.74 10.05 17.97
C ALA A 471 6.32 10.79 19.20
N HIS A 472 7.64 10.93 19.35
CA HIS A 472 8.22 11.65 20.50
C HIS A 472 8.10 13.17 20.39
N LEU A 473 7.91 13.84 21.52
CA LEU A 473 7.65 15.29 21.56
C LEU A 473 8.91 16.15 21.68
N LEU A 474 9.31 16.79 20.57
CA LEU A 474 10.39 17.78 20.54
C LEU A 474 9.83 19.22 20.52
N PRO A 475 10.30 20.14 21.38
CA PRO A 475 9.71 21.47 21.49
C PRO A 475 10.07 22.38 20.31
N VAL A 476 9.07 23.05 19.73
CA VAL A 476 9.23 23.98 18.58
C VAL A 476 10.13 25.17 18.92
N THR A 477 10.32 25.48 20.22
CA THR A 477 11.24 26.55 20.69
C THR A 477 12.70 26.34 20.27
N LEU A 478 13.09 25.12 19.89
CA LEU A 478 14.41 24.81 19.32
C LEU A 478 14.70 25.59 18.02
N SER A 479 13.67 26.02 17.27
CA SER A 479 13.79 26.91 16.10
C SER A 479 14.39 28.28 16.45
N SER A 480 14.13 28.80 17.65
CA SER A 480 14.65 30.10 18.12
C SER A 480 16.11 30.02 18.61
N SER A 481 16.64 28.81 18.82
CA SER A 481 18.03 28.60 19.22
C SER A 481 18.92 28.76 17.99
N ARG A 482 19.65 29.88 17.92
CA ARG A 482 20.50 30.21 16.76
C ARG A 482 21.51 29.09 16.48
N PRO A 483 21.72 28.69 15.21
CA PRO A 483 22.77 27.75 14.87
C PRO A 483 24.15 28.39 15.11
N ALA A 484 25.08 27.59 15.63
CA ALA A 484 26.51 27.90 15.58
C ALA A 484 27.17 27.43 14.27
N CYS A 485 26.43 26.71 13.40
CA CYS A 485 26.88 26.31 12.07
C CYS A 485 26.82 27.50 11.08
N PRO A 486 27.91 27.84 10.39
CA PRO A 486 27.89 28.86 9.34
C PRO A 486 27.22 28.32 8.07
N THR A 487 26.04 28.83 7.75
CA THR A 487 25.35 28.57 6.48
C THR A 487 26.05 29.30 5.33
N ASN A 488 27.12 28.71 4.78
CA ASN A 488 27.74 29.16 3.54
C ASN A 488 26.88 28.75 2.34
N VAL A 489 25.74 29.42 2.14
CA VAL A 489 24.94 29.32 0.93
C VAL A 489 24.65 30.72 0.41
N THR A 490 25.23 31.05 -0.75
CA THR A 490 24.69 32.11 -1.60
C THR A 490 23.29 31.72 -2.02
N VAL A 491 22.28 32.35 -1.42
CA VAL A 491 20.89 32.25 -1.87
C VAL A 491 20.84 32.74 -3.32
N ALA A 492 20.75 31.81 -4.27
CA ALA A 492 20.30 32.16 -5.60
C ALA A 492 18.88 32.71 -5.45
N ALA A 493 18.57 33.82 -6.13
CA ALA A 493 17.23 34.38 -6.08
C ALA A 493 16.23 33.27 -6.50
N PRO A 494 15.13 33.07 -5.76
CA PRO A 494 14.16 32.04 -6.11
C PRO A 494 13.68 32.29 -7.54
N ALA A 495 13.51 31.20 -8.28
CA ALA A 495 12.70 31.23 -9.50
C ALA A 495 11.28 31.69 -9.15
N GLU A 496 10.45 32.00 -10.14
CA GLU A 496 9.07 32.45 -9.94
C GLU A 496 8.19 31.33 -9.33
N ASP A 497 8.33 31.12 -8.02
CA ASP A 497 7.65 30.10 -7.24
C ASP A 497 6.21 30.53 -6.90
N ASP A 498 5.31 29.55 -6.92
CA ASP A 498 3.92 29.70 -6.48
C ASP A 498 3.85 30.23 -5.03
N PRO A 499 3.16 31.37 -4.75
CA PRO A 499 3.03 31.93 -3.41
C PRO A 499 2.41 30.98 -2.36
N PHE A 500 1.75 29.89 -2.78
CA PHE A 500 1.33 28.82 -1.86
C PHE A 500 2.47 27.99 -1.26
N SER A 501 3.68 28.01 -1.85
CA SER A 501 4.82 27.17 -1.43
C SER A 501 5.45 27.56 -0.10
N TYR A 502 5.25 28.81 0.34
CA TYR A 502 5.82 29.39 1.57
C TYR A 502 4.76 29.98 2.52
N THR A 503 3.46 29.85 2.20
CA THR A 503 2.38 30.34 3.06
C THR A 503 1.69 29.18 3.78
N CYS A 504 1.43 29.34 5.08
CA CYS A 504 0.63 28.38 5.82
C CYS A 504 -0.79 28.33 5.22
N PRO A 505 -1.27 27.18 4.73
CA PRO A 505 -2.56 27.11 4.08
C PRO A 505 -3.70 27.48 5.04
N SER A 506 -4.50 28.47 4.64
CA SER A 506 -5.67 28.89 5.41
C SER A 506 -6.76 27.82 5.34
N LEU A 507 -7.15 27.28 6.51
CA LEU A 507 -8.27 26.35 6.65
C LEU A 507 -9.58 26.94 6.09
N GLN A 508 -9.77 28.26 6.15
CA GLN A 508 -10.96 28.93 5.60
C GLN A 508 -10.95 29.00 4.07
N THR A 509 -9.78 28.93 3.45
CA THR A 509 -9.59 28.95 1.99
C THR A 509 -9.63 27.53 1.42
N LEU A 510 -9.06 26.55 2.12
CA LEU A 510 -9.12 25.13 1.73
C LEU A 510 -10.47 24.47 2.05
N PHE A 511 -11.13 24.87 3.15
CA PHE A 511 -12.50 24.46 3.47
C PHE A 511 -13.40 25.69 3.60
N PRO A 512 -14.29 25.95 2.63
CA PRO A 512 -15.26 27.05 2.73
C PRO A 512 -16.41 26.69 3.69
N ASN A 513 -16.10 26.44 4.97
CA ASN A 513 -17.00 26.07 6.07
C ASN A 513 -18.06 24.99 5.73
N ASN A 514 -17.77 24.14 4.74
CA ASN A 514 -18.74 23.21 4.17
C ASN A 514 -18.39 21.77 4.58
N PRO A 515 -19.01 21.22 5.64
CA PRO A 515 -18.71 19.86 6.12
C PRO A 515 -18.99 18.78 5.05
N ALA A 516 -19.82 19.09 4.04
CA ALA A 516 -20.06 18.17 2.94
C ALA A 516 -18.88 18.04 1.96
N PHE A 517 -17.81 18.84 2.05
CA PHE A 517 -16.63 18.67 1.17
C PHE A 517 -15.90 17.35 1.44
N ALA A 518 -15.45 17.13 2.68
CA ALA A 518 -14.81 15.88 3.08
C ALA A 518 -15.75 14.69 2.90
N GLN A 519 -17.04 14.85 3.24
CA GLN A 519 -18.05 13.82 3.03
C GLN A 519 -18.20 13.43 1.54
N ARG A 520 -18.30 14.39 0.60
CA ARG A 520 -18.37 14.11 -0.85
C ARG A 520 -17.11 13.40 -1.37
N ILE A 521 -15.95 13.65 -0.77
CA ILE A 521 -14.74 12.91 -1.11
C ILE A 521 -14.90 11.45 -0.65
N ARG A 522 -15.21 11.23 0.63
CA ARG A 522 -15.34 9.89 1.24
C ARG A 522 -16.44 9.04 0.62
N ASP A 523 -17.61 9.62 0.31
CA ASP A 523 -18.73 8.91 -0.30
C ASP A 523 -18.41 8.33 -1.71
N ARG A 524 -17.40 8.86 -2.42
CA ARG A 524 -16.92 8.28 -3.69
C ARG A 524 -16.13 6.97 -3.51
N TYR A 525 -15.60 6.72 -2.31
CA TYR A 525 -14.73 5.59 -1.98
C TYR A 525 -15.33 4.62 -0.94
N LYS A 526 -16.39 5.03 -0.25
CA LYS A 526 -17.13 4.27 0.78
C LYS A 526 -17.56 2.84 0.40
N TYR A 527 -17.66 2.55 -0.90
CA TYR A 527 -18.04 1.24 -1.43
C TYR A 527 -16.98 0.60 -2.35
N LEU A 528 -15.71 1.03 -2.28
CA LEU A 528 -14.57 0.47 -3.03
C LEU A 528 -14.49 -1.07 -2.99
N ILE A 529 -14.95 -1.66 -1.89
CA ILE A 529 -14.82 -3.08 -1.56
C ILE A 529 -16.14 -3.85 -1.77
N GLY A 530 -17.22 -3.19 -2.22
CA GLY A 530 -18.50 -3.81 -2.56
C GLY A 530 -19.40 -4.21 -1.38
N ALA A 531 -18.95 -4.01 -0.13
CA ALA A 531 -19.74 -4.31 1.06
C ALA A 531 -20.77 -3.20 1.36
N GLY A 532 -22.04 -3.42 0.97
CA GLY A 532 -23.18 -2.68 1.54
C GLY A 532 -23.98 -1.75 0.62
N GLY A 533 -23.99 -1.98 -0.70
CA GLY A 533 -24.86 -1.24 -1.63
C GLY A 533 -25.95 -2.11 -2.25
N SER A 534 -27.22 -1.79 -2.00
CA SER A 534 -28.32 -2.25 -2.87
C SER A 534 -28.17 -1.60 -4.24
N HIS A 535 -28.19 -2.38 -5.34
CA HIS A 535 -28.04 -1.87 -6.70
C HIS A 535 -29.24 -1.02 -7.15
N GLY A 536 -29.25 0.26 -6.79
CA GLY A 536 -29.94 1.30 -7.55
C GLY A 536 -29.09 1.68 -8.78
N PRO A 537 -29.69 1.99 -9.94
CA PRO A 537 -28.94 2.37 -11.14
C PRO A 537 -28.21 3.69 -10.90
N THR A 538 -26.88 3.65 -10.78
CA THR A 538 -26.06 4.84 -10.58
C THR A 538 -26.07 5.75 -11.80
N SER A 539 -26.28 7.04 -11.57
CA SER A 539 -26.11 8.09 -12.57
C SER A 539 -24.69 8.11 -13.15
N VAL A 540 -24.59 8.47 -14.42
CA VAL A 540 -23.40 8.40 -15.27
C VAL A 540 -22.22 9.21 -14.69
N ARG A 541 -21.04 8.59 -14.56
CA ARG A 541 -19.78 9.32 -14.36
C ARG A 541 -19.26 9.82 -15.71
N GLY A 542 -19.23 11.14 -15.90
CA GLY A 542 -18.48 11.76 -16.99
C GLY A 542 -17.00 11.90 -16.64
N ILE A 543 -16.14 11.87 -17.67
CA ILE A 543 -14.74 12.27 -17.59
C ILE A 543 -14.58 13.45 -18.57
N GLU A 544 -14.12 14.60 -18.07
CA GLU A 544 -13.72 15.72 -18.91
C GLU A 544 -12.20 15.65 -19.14
N LEU A 545 -11.78 15.73 -20.40
CA LEU A 545 -10.38 15.90 -20.79
C LEU A 545 -10.18 17.35 -21.24
N PRO A 546 -9.39 18.17 -20.52
CA PRO A 546 -9.10 19.54 -20.94
C PRO A 546 -8.08 19.52 -22.09
N LEU A 547 -8.57 19.54 -23.33
CA LEU A 547 -7.74 19.75 -24.52
C LEU A 547 -7.41 21.24 -24.69
N HIS A 548 -6.52 21.73 -23.82
CA HIS A 548 -5.84 23.01 -24.00
C HIS A 548 -4.58 22.80 -24.84
N ASP A 549 -4.75 22.69 -26.16
CA ASP A 549 -3.87 23.31 -27.18
C ASP A 549 -4.35 22.96 -28.59
N SER A 550 -4.26 23.94 -29.51
CA SER A 550 -4.65 23.81 -30.92
C SER A 550 -3.58 23.13 -31.80
N GLY A 551 -2.65 22.39 -31.18
CA GLY A 551 -1.62 21.60 -31.86
C GLY A 551 -2.15 20.31 -32.47
N LEU A 552 -1.34 19.68 -33.33
CA LEU A 552 -1.67 18.41 -33.98
C LEU A 552 -1.46 17.17 -33.07
N GLU A 553 -0.80 17.34 -31.93
CA GLU A 553 -0.46 16.24 -31.00
C GLU A 553 -1.66 15.42 -30.49
N PRO A 554 -2.83 16.00 -30.12
CA PRO A 554 -3.97 15.20 -29.69
C PRO A 554 -4.51 14.27 -30.79
N ILE A 555 -4.37 14.67 -32.07
CA ILE A 555 -4.79 13.87 -33.22
C ILE A 555 -3.79 12.73 -33.47
N GLU A 556 -2.50 12.95 -33.25
CA GLU A 556 -1.48 11.89 -33.32
C GLU A 556 -1.57 10.93 -32.14
N LEU A 557 -1.92 11.42 -30.93
CA LEU A 557 -2.23 10.57 -29.78
C LEU A 557 -3.41 9.65 -30.09
N LEU A 558 -4.52 10.19 -30.61
CA LEU A 558 -5.67 9.38 -31.04
C LEU A 558 -5.31 8.36 -32.12
N LYS A 559 -4.50 8.74 -33.14
CA LYS A 559 -4.00 7.82 -34.17
C LYS A 559 -3.10 6.72 -33.59
N SER A 560 -2.23 7.03 -32.63
CA SER A 560 -1.36 6.05 -31.97
C SER A 560 -2.12 5.08 -31.05
N MET A 561 -3.30 5.49 -30.55
CA MET A 561 -4.29 4.61 -29.91
C MET A 561 -5.15 3.83 -30.92
N GLY A 562 -4.85 3.88 -32.22
CA GLY A 562 -5.57 3.16 -33.29
C GLY A 562 -6.84 3.85 -33.79
N ILE A 563 -7.16 5.06 -33.32
CA ILE A 563 -8.38 5.78 -33.68
C ILE A 563 -8.13 6.59 -34.97
N THR A 564 -8.63 6.07 -36.10
CA THR A 564 -8.45 6.70 -37.41
C THR A 564 -9.55 7.73 -37.69
N LEU A 565 -9.21 9.01 -37.57
CA LEU A 565 -10.09 10.11 -37.98
C LEU A 565 -10.08 10.24 -39.53
N MET A 566 -11.19 9.90 -40.17
CA MET A 566 -11.42 10.16 -41.60
C MET A 566 -12.35 11.36 -41.77
N ALA A 567 -11.86 12.42 -42.42
CA ALA A 567 -12.72 13.49 -42.91
C ALA A 567 -13.50 12.96 -44.13
N MET A 568 -14.83 12.89 -44.05
CA MET A 568 -15.66 12.67 -45.22
C MET A 568 -15.83 13.99 -45.98
N GLY A 569 -15.31 14.02 -47.21
CA GLY A 569 -15.74 15.02 -48.18
C GLY A 569 -17.20 14.76 -48.59
N GLU A 570 -17.98 15.82 -48.74
CA GLU A 570 -19.41 15.72 -49.03
C GLU A 570 -19.69 14.99 -50.36
N GLY A 571 -20.68 14.09 -50.32
CA GLY A 571 -21.05 13.25 -51.44
C GLY A 571 -21.86 13.97 -52.53
N SER A 572 -21.15 14.55 -53.50
CA SER A 572 -21.57 14.67 -54.90
C SER A 572 -22.92 15.37 -55.23
N GLY A 573 -22.84 16.65 -55.58
CA GLY A 573 -23.82 17.37 -56.39
C GLY A 573 -23.20 17.93 -57.69
N ARG A 574 -23.29 17.16 -58.79
CA ARG A 574 -23.06 17.51 -60.23
C ARG A 574 -22.06 18.61 -60.65
N GLU A 575 -21.15 18.14 -61.53
CA GLU A 575 -20.70 18.75 -62.81
C GLU A 575 -19.56 19.79 -62.88
N SER A 576 -18.47 19.34 -63.55
CA SER A 576 -17.52 20.06 -64.40
C SER A 576 -16.39 20.90 -63.75
N GLY A 577 -15.16 20.71 -64.25
CA GLY A 577 -13.99 21.56 -63.93
C GLY A 577 -12.64 20.82 -63.90
N THR A 578 -11.64 21.35 -64.61
CA THR A 578 -10.25 20.84 -64.68
C THR A 578 -9.41 21.15 -63.43
N PRO A 579 -8.29 20.44 -63.20
CA PRO A 579 -7.51 20.58 -61.96
C PRO A 579 -6.71 21.88 -61.90
N GLY A 580 -6.76 22.56 -60.76
CA GLY A 580 -5.94 23.75 -60.45
C GLY A 580 -5.67 23.85 -58.96
N GLN A 581 -4.44 24.21 -58.59
CA GLN A 581 -4.02 24.37 -57.20
C GLN A 581 -4.74 25.57 -56.56
N GLN A 582 -5.48 25.34 -55.48
CA GLN A 582 -5.87 26.37 -54.52
C GLN A 582 -5.82 25.80 -53.10
N ALA A 583 -5.06 26.46 -52.23
CA ALA A 583 -5.17 26.26 -50.79
C ALA A 583 -6.44 26.97 -50.31
N MET A 584 -7.22 26.31 -49.45
CA MET A 584 -8.41 26.89 -48.80
C MET A 584 -8.19 26.93 -47.28
N PRO A 585 -8.82 27.89 -46.58
CA PRO A 585 -8.35 28.34 -45.27
C PRO A 585 -8.68 27.38 -44.14
N ALA A 586 -7.92 27.49 -43.05
CA ALA A 586 -8.24 26.83 -41.79
C ALA A 586 -9.59 27.33 -41.25
N PRO A 587 -10.46 26.45 -40.70
CA PRO A 587 -11.65 26.88 -39.99
C PRO A 587 -11.26 27.57 -38.68
N GLU A 588 -11.87 28.72 -38.41
CA GLU A 588 -11.70 29.43 -37.15
C GLU A 588 -12.30 28.64 -35.97
N GLY A 589 -11.81 28.94 -34.76
CA GLY A 589 -11.95 28.06 -33.60
C GLY A 589 -13.38 27.80 -33.15
N GLY A 590 -13.74 26.51 -33.07
CA GLY A 590 -14.89 26.00 -32.32
C GLY A 590 -14.44 25.00 -31.25
N VAL A 591 -15.01 25.10 -30.05
CA VAL A 591 -14.75 24.15 -28.95
C VAL A 591 -15.69 22.96 -29.09
N TYR A 592 -15.17 21.81 -29.52
CA TYR A 592 -15.96 20.58 -29.65
C TYR A 592 -16.05 19.84 -28.31
N ARG A 593 -17.27 19.74 -27.75
CA ARG A 593 -17.55 18.85 -26.61
C ARG A 593 -17.86 17.44 -27.08
N VAL A 594 -16.85 16.56 -27.05
CA VAL A 594 -17.03 15.13 -27.36
C VAL A 594 -17.46 14.38 -26.10
N LYS A 595 -18.75 14.04 -25.99
CA LYS A 595 -19.27 13.18 -24.91
C LYS A 595 -19.10 11.71 -25.28
N LEU A 596 -17.97 11.11 -24.91
CA LEU A 596 -17.76 9.67 -25.03
C LEU A 596 -18.64 8.91 -24.03
N VAL A 597 -19.79 8.40 -24.51
CA VAL A 597 -20.62 7.46 -23.77
C VAL A 597 -20.15 6.04 -24.05
N ALA A 598 -19.45 5.44 -23.10
CA ALA A 598 -19.10 4.03 -23.13
C ALA A 598 -20.20 3.20 -22.46
N GLU A 599 -21.11 2.63 -23.26
CA GLU A 599 -22.07 1.64 -22.78
C GLU A 599 -21.44 0.23 -22.84
N VAL A 600 -21.43 -0.48 -21.71
CA VAL A 600 -20.67 -1.72 -21.56
C VAL A 600 -21.44 -2.93 -22.10
N LEU A 601 -20.98 -3.49 -23.22
CA LEU A 601 -21.39 -4.80 -23.73
C LEU A 601 -20.17 -5.75 -23.84
N PRO A 602 -19.66 -6.30 -22.69
CA PRO A 602 -18.26 -6.42 -22.17
C PRO A 602 -17.10 -6.77 -23.13
N ALA A 603 -15.82 -6.53 -22.80
CA ALA A 603 -14.70 -6.30 -23.77
C ALA A 603 -13.84 -7.53 -24.26
N PRO A 604 -13.17 -7.48 -25.45
CA PRO A 604 -12.43 -8.62 -26.04
C PRO A 604 -11.28 -9.17 -25.20
N GLU A 605 -11.00 -10.45 -25.40
CA GLU A 605 -10.21 -11.32 -24.54
C GLU A 605 -8.84 -10.73 -24.14
N SER A 606 -8.70 -10.37 -22.87
CA SER A 606 -7.42 -10.59 -22.18
C SER A 606 -7.22 -12.11 -22.08
N GLU A 607 -6.01 -12.60 -22.36
CA GLU A 607 -5.70 -14.04 -22.29
C GLU A 607 -5.92 -14.56 -20.87
N THR A 608 -7.11 -15.07 -20.59
CA THR A 608 -7.40 -15.80 -19.37
C THR A 608 -6.46 -17.01 -19.32
N LEU A 609 -5.61 -17.08 -18.29
CA LEU A 609 -4.64 -18.15 -18.12
C LEU A 609 -5.38 -19.49 -17.96
N VAL A 610 -5.52 -20.23 -19.07
CA VAL A 610 -6.15 -21.54 -19.08
C VAL A 610 -5.32 -22.49 -18.22
N PRO A 611 -5.83 -23.01 -17.09
CA PRO A 611 -5.07 -23.90 -16.25
C PRO A 611 -4.85 -25.23 -16.96
N MET A 612 -3.66 -25.78 -16.79
CA MET A 612 -3.28 -27.08 -17.33
C MET A 612 -3.49 -28.17 -16.27
N ALA A 613 -3.47 -29.43 -16.70
CA ALA A 613 -3.57 -30.59 -15.83
C ALA A 613 -2.54 -31.66 -16.24
N VAL A 614 -1.87 -32.23 -15.23
CA VAL A 614 -1.11 -33.48 -15.33
C VAL A 614 -1.93 -34.58 -14.69
N GLN A 615 -2.49 -35.48 -15.51
CA GLN A 615 -3.34 -36.58 -15.04
C GLN A 615 -2.54 -37.88 -15.03
N ILE A 616 -2.46 -38.57 -13.89
CA ILE A 616 -1.74 -39.85 -13.77
C ILE A 616 -2.67 -41.00 -14.18
N ILE A 617 -2.38 -41.62 -15.32
CA ILE A 617 -3.25 -42.61 -15.98
C ILE A 617 -2.81 -44.07 -15.77
N SER A 618 -1.61 -44.28 -15.25
CA SER A 618 -1.08 -45.59 -14.86
C SER A 618 -1.79 -46.14 -13.60
N PRO A 619 -1.88 -47.47 -13.41
CA PRO A 619 -2.29 -48.06 -12.13
C PRO A 619 -1.30 -47.70 -11.02
N PRO A 620 -1.74 -47.49 -9.76
CA PRO A 620 -3.11 -47.63 -9.25
C PRO A 620 -4.02 -46.41 -9.51
N PHE A 621 -3.50 -45.31 -10.05
CA PHE A 621 -4.20 -44.02 -10.12
C PHE A 621 -5.34 -43.98 -11.15
N LEU A 622 -5.17 -44.66 -12.30
CA LEU A 622 -6.22 -44.86 -13.33
C LEU A 622 -6.96 -43.56 -13.73
N GLY A 623 -6.25 -42.43 -13.80
CA GLY A 623 -6.79 -41.12 -14.16
C GLY A 623 -7.44 -40.35 -13.01
N ARG A 624 -7.54 -40.91 -11.80
CA ARG A 624 -8.18 -40.26 -10.64
C ARG A 624 -7.32 -39.15 -10.01
N THR A 625 -6.01 -39.22 -10.19
CA THR A 625 -5.07 -38.22 -9.67
C THR A 625 -4.76 -37.18 -10.73
N VAL A 626 -5.11 -35.94 -10.43
CA VAL A 626 -5.04 -34.78 -11.33
C VAL A 626 -4.29 -33.68 -10.60
N LEU A 627 -3.22 -33.20 -11.20
CA LEU A 627 -2.38 -32.15 -10.65
C LEU A 627 -2.58 -30.89 -11.48
N THR A 628 -3.01 -29.80 -10.83
CA THR A 628 -3.13 -28.49 -11.48
C THR A 628 -1.75 -28.00 -11.91
N ALA A 629 -1.62 -27.54 -13.14
CA ALA A 629 -0.37 -27.05 -13.70
C ALA A 629 -0.49 -25.66 -14.32
N GLY A 630 0.61 -24.90 -14.25
CA GLY A 630 0.77 -23.63 -14.96
C GLY A 630 1.05 -23.85 -16.45
N PRO A 631 0.48 -23.02 -17.35
CA PRO A 631 0.75 -23.08 -18.78
C PRO A 631 2.15 -22.51 -19.14
N ALA A 632 2.58 -22.75 -20.37
CA ALA A 632 3.73 -22.06 -20.99
C ALA A 632 3.27 -21.06 -22.05
N LYS A 633 4.08 -20.04 -22.34
CA LYS A 633 3.86 -19.08 -23.45
C LYS A 633 4.54 -19.53 -24.76
N PHE A 634 5.26 -20.65 -24.72
CA PHE A 634 6.05 -21.21 -25.80
C PHE A 634 5.99 -22.74 -25.73
N GLY A 635 6.29 -23.43 -26.84
CA GLY A 635 6.03 -24.86 -26.97
C GLY A 635 4.66 -25.17 -27.58
N MET A 636 4.25 -26.43 -27.54
CA MET A 636 2.94 -26.86 -28.07
C MET A 636 1.80 -26.31 -27.21
N ASP A 637 0.86 -25.62 -27.86
CA ASP A 637 -0.37 -25.16 -27.22
C ASP A 637 -1.35 -26.31 -26.99
N LEU A 638 -1.29 -26.87 -25.78
CA LEU A 638 -2.18 -27.91 -25.29
C LEU A 638 -3.65 -27.49 -25.13
N SER A 639 -4.00 -26.19 -25.21
CA SER A 639 -5.41 -25.76 -25.21
C SER A 639 -6.10 -26.09 -26.55
N LYS A 640 -5.34 -26.01 -27.65
CA LYS A 640 -5.80 -26.26 -29.03
C LYS A 640 -5.80 -27.74 -29.41
N ASN A 641 -5.04 -28.58 -28.71
CA ASN A 641 -5.04 -30.04 -28.91
C ASN A 641 -6.28 -30.67 -28.23
N GLU A 642 -6.99 -31.56 -28.93
CA GLU A 642 -8.18 -32.24 -28.41
C GLU A 642 -7.84 -33.44 -27.52
N HIS A 643 -6.76 -34.17 -27.84
CA HIS A 643 -6.44 -35.46 -27.23
C HIS A 643 -5.35 -35.39 -26.16
N GLY A 644 -4.77 -34.20 -25.93
CA GLY A 644 -3.63 -33.99 -25.06
C GLY A 644 -2.36 -34.69 -25.55
N VAL A 645 -1.35 -34.80 -24.69
CA VAL A 645 -0.13 -35.58 -24.96
C VAL A 645 0.07 -36.60 -23.84
N LYS A 646 0.00 -37.89 -24.20
CA LYS A 646 0.28 -39.02 -23.33
C LYS A 646 1.74 -39.45 -23.46
N GLY A 647 2.39 -39.75 -22.35
CA GLY A 647 3.69 -40.40 -22.33
C GLY A 647 4.07 -40.93 -20.95
N ARG A 648 5.09 -41.80 -20.91
CA ARG A 648 5.71 -42.23 -19.65
C ARG A 648 6.68 -41.16 -19.16
N VAL A 649 6.70 -40.92 -17.85
CA VAL A 649 7.54 -39.92 -17.20
C VAL A 649 8.94 -40.47 -16.93
N VAL A 650 9.98 -39.75 -17.35
CA VAL A 650 11.40 -40.09 -17.12
C VAL A 650 12.14 -38.87 -16.57
N ARG A 651 12.95 -39.05 -15.52
CA ARG A 651 13.73 -37.96 -14.90
C ARG A 651 14.92 -37.61 -15.79
N SER A 652 15.20 -36.32 -15.99
CA SER A 652 16.42 -35.91 -16.71
C SER A 652 17.66 -36.04 -15.82
N ALA A 653 18.81 -36.34 -16.41
CA ALA A 653 20.12 -36.35 -15.75
C ALA A 653 21.09 -35.41 -16.50
N PRO A 654 21.44 -34.21 -15.98
CA PRO A 654 21.12 -33.70 -14.64
C PRO A 654 19.64 -33.32 -14.48
N TYR A 655 19.15 -33.37 -13.24
CA TYR A 655 17.74 -33.12 -12.92
C TYR A 655 17.32 -31.65 -13.10
N SER A 656 18.28 -30.73 -13.20
CA SER A 656 18.04 -29.33 -13.56
C SER A 656 17.89 -29.10 -15.08
N ALA A 657 18.30 -30.04 -15.95
CA ALA A 657 18.30 -29.90 -17.42
C ALA A 657 18.99 -28.61 -17.97
N CYS A 658 19.85 -27.97 -17.19
CA CYS A 658 20.53 -26.72 -17.60
C CYS A 658 21.67 -26.91 -18.60
N GLY A 659 22.11 -28.16 -18.82
CA GLY A 659 22.97 -28.57 -19.92
C GLY A 659 22.37 -29.80 -20.62
N PRO A 660 23.01 -30.30 -21.69
CA PRO A 660 22.56 -31.48 -22.43
C PRO A 660 22.37 -32.69 -21.50
N PRO A 661 21.23 -33.39 -21.54
CA PRO A 661 20.99 -34.52 -20.65
C PRO A 661 21.82 -35.75 -21.06
N THR A 662 22.53 -36.29 -20.08
CA THR A 662 23.35 -37.51 -20.21
C THR A 662 22.54 -38.77 -20.48
N ASN A 663 21.26 -38.81 -20.10
CA ASN A 663 20.35 -39.94 -20.31
C ASN A 663 19.39 -39.77 -21.50
N GLY A 664 19.82 -39.10 -22.59
CA GLY A 664 18.99 -38.86 -23.76
C GLY A 664 18.33 -40.11 -24.36
N ALA A 665 18.98 -41.27 -24.32
CA ALA A 665 18.41 -42.54 -24.78
C ALA A 665 17.18 -43.02 -23.97
N GLU A 666 17.04 -42.59 -22.71
CA GLU A 666 15.88 -42.88 -21.86
C GLU A 666 14.77 -41.83 -22.04
N LEU A 667 15.14 -40.59 -22.39
CA LEU A 667 14.21 -39.49 -22.64
C LEU A 667 13.54 -39.57 -24.01
N GLN A 668 14.15 -40.25 -24.98
CA GLN A 668 13.63 -40.39 -26.34
C GLN A 668 12.23 -41.04 -26.35
N GLY A 669 11.23 -40.34 -26.87
CA GLY A 669 9.84 -40.80 -26.91
C GLY A 669 9.08 -40.69 -25.58
N HIS A 670 9.68 -40.08 -24.55
CA HIS A 670 9.15 -40.00 -23.18
C HIS A 670 8.88 -38.55 -22.73
N ILE A 671 8.11 -38.37 -21.66
CA ILE A 671 7.88 -37.06 -21.04
C ILE A 671 8.98 -36.81 -20.01
N ALA A 672 9.76 -35.76 -20.20
CA ALA A 672 10.86 -35.40 -19.33
C ALA A 672 10.37 -34.74 -18.03
N LEU A 673 10.92 -35.16 -16.89
CA LEU A 673 10.71 -34.55 -15.58
C LEU A 673 11.99 -33.84 -15.14
N ALA A 674 11.91 -32.53 -14.92
CA ALA A 674 13.03 -31.68 -14.52
C ALA A 674 12.62 -30.70 -13.41
N VAL A 675 13.59 -30.20 -12.66
CA VAL A 675 13.37 -29.20 -11.59
C VAL A 675 13.81 -27.80 -12.04
N ARG A 676 13.08 -26.80 -11.53
CA ARG A 676 13.45 -25.39 -11.61
C ARG A 676 14.85 -25.20 -10.99
N GLY A 677 15.77 -24.61 -11.74
CA GLY A 677 17.13 -24.30 -11.29
C GLY A 677 17.58 -23.01 -11.98
N ASP A 678 18.87 -22.69 -11.89
CA ASP A 678 19.41 -21.34 -12.20
C ASP A 678 19.43 -20.95 -13.69
N CYS A 679 18.76 -21.71 -14.55
CA CYS A 679 18.67 -21.50 -15.99
C CYS A 679 17.21 -21.36 -16.47
N MET A 680 17.01 -20.61 -17.55
CA MET A 680 15.70 -20.29 -18.11
C MET A 680 14.94 -21.53 -18.62
N PHE A 681 13.62 -21.55 -18.49
CA PHE A 681 12.76 -22.67 -18.93
C PHE A 681 12.89 -22.98 -20.43
N ALA A 682 13.04 -21.96 -21.29
CA ALA A 682 13.25 -22.14 -22.72
C ALA A 682 14.53 -22.93 -23.05
N VAL A 683 15.63 -22.69 -22.31
CA VAL A 683 16.90 -23.41 -22.48
C VAL A 683 16.75 -24.88 -22.07
N LYS A 684 16.11 -25.15 -20.91
CA LYS A 684 15.78 -26.52 -20.48
C LYS A 684 14.95 -27.26 -21.54
N ALA A 685 13.91 -26.61 -22.05
CA ALA A 685 13.00 -27.19 -23.05
C ALA A 685 13.72 -27.53 -24.37
N ARG A 686 14.66 -26.68 -24.84
CA ARG A 686 15.50 -26.98 -26.01
C ARG A 686 16.33 -28.25 -25.80
N HIS A 687 17.09 -28.34 -24.71
CA HIS A 687 17.92 -29.54 -24.41
C HIS A 687 17.09 -30.83 -24.26
N LEU A 688 15.90 -30.75 -23.66
CA LEU A 688 15.02 -31.92 -23.50
C LEU A 688 14.40 -32.36 -24.85
N GLN A 689 14.06 -31.40 -25.72
CA GLN A 689 13.58 -31.71 -27.07
C GLN A 689 14.70 -32.28 -27.96
N GLU A 690 15.92 -31.74 -27.88
CA GLU A 690 17.10 -32.26 -28.59
C GLU A 690 17.44 -33.70 -28.16
N ALA A 691 17.15 -34.05 -26.90
CA ALA A 691 17.23 -35.41 -26.37
C ALA A 691 16.04 -36.31 -26.79
N GLY A 692 15.11 -35.82 -27.61
CA GLY A 692 13.99 -36.59 -28.14
C GLY A 692 12.79 -36.74 -27.22
N ALA A 693 12.67 -35.94 -26.16
CA ALA A 693 11.48 -35.95 -25.30
C ALA A 693 10.23 -35.46 -26.07
N ILE A 694 9.06 -36.02 -25.75
CA ILE A 694 7.77 -35.66 -26.39
C ILE A 694 6.95 -34.64 -25.58
N GLY A 695 7.50 -34.15 -24.48
CA GLY A 695 6.89 -33.20 -23.55
C GLY A 695 7.75 -33.01 -22.31
N ALA A 696 7.55 -31.94 -21.54
CA ALA A 696 8.27 -31.72 -20.29
C ALA A 696 7.39 -31.17 -19.16
N ILE A 697 7.66 -31.67 -17.95
CA ILE A 697 7.05 -31.22 -16.69
C ILE A 697 8.18 -30.61 -15.85
N PHE A 698 8.00 -29.33 -15.47
CA PHE A 698 8.91 -28.65 -14.55
C PHE A 698 8.32 -28.60 -13.15
N ILE A 699 9.09 -29.05 -12.14
CA ILE A 699 8.72 -28.96 -10.73
C ILE A 699 9.44 -27.78 -10.07
N ASP A 700 8.71 -27.00 -9.29
CA ASP A 700 9.25 -25.92 -8.45
C ASP A 700 10.14 -26.46 -7.33
N HIS A 701 11.28 -25.82 -7.08
CA HIS A 701 12.20 -26.22 -5.99
C HIS A 701 11.85 -25.59 -4.64
N SER A 702 10.98 -24.58 -4.61
CA SER A 702 10.58 -23.89 -3.39
C SER A 702 9.62 -24.76 -2.57
N GLU A 703 10.06 -25.27 -1.43
CA GLU A 703 9.23 -26.10 -0.55
C GLU A 703 7.99 -25.32 -0.05
N GLY A 704 6.83 -25.97 -0.10
CA GLY A 704 5.56 -25.43 0.39
C GLY A 704 4.68 -24.76 -0.68
N THR A 705 5.17 -24.50 -1.89
CA THR A 705 4.35 -23.90 -2.96
C THR A 705 3.23 -24.84 -3.45
N SER A 706 2.07 -24.27 -3.78
CA SER A 706 0.84 -24.98 -4.17
C SER A 706 -0.02 -24.15 -5.11
N SER A 707 -0.72 -24.79 -6.05
CA SER A 707 -1.68 -24.14 -6.95
C SER A 707 -2.95 -23.63 -6.26
N GLU A 708 -3.19 -24.03 -5.01
CA GLU A 708 -4.30 -23.55 -4.17
C GLU A 708 -3.96 -22.23 -3.45
N GLU A 709 -2.68 -22.00 -3.18
CA GLU A 709 -2.18 -20.94 -2.30
C GLU A 709 -1.38 -19.88 -3.09
N THR A 710 -0.77 -20.27 -4.20
CA THR A 710 -0.01 -19.40 -5.12
C THR A 710 -0.76 -19.28 -6.46
N PRO A 711 -0.99 -18.06 -6.99
CA PRO A 711 -1.64 -17.91 -8.29
C PRO A 711 -0.80 -18.57 -9.40
N LEU A 712 -1.46 -19.25 -10.33
CA LEU A 712 -0.82 -19.83 -11.51
C LEU A 712 -0.20 -18.72 -12.36
N PHE A 713 1.09 -18.87 -12.66
CA PHE A 713 1.80 -18.02 -13.62
C PHE A 713 2.11 -18.81 -14.90
N GLN A 714 2.31 -18.09 -16.00
CA GLN A 714 2.73 -18.69 -17.26
C GLN A 714 4.25 -18.69 -17.36
N MET A 715 4.86 -19.80 -17.81
CA MET A 715 6.29 -19.81 -18.12
C MET A 715 6.55 -18.95 -19.36
N VAL A 716 7.31 -17.86 -19.21
CA VAL A 716 7.69 -16.94 -20.29
C VAL A 716 9.07 -17.30 -20.83
N GLY A 717 9.28 -17.09 -22.14
CA GLY A 717 10.54 -17.35 -22.83
C GLY A 717 11.65 -16.34 -22.50
N ASP A 718 12.81 -16.54 -23.09
CA ASP A 718 14.05 -15.77 -22.87
C ASP A 718 14.16 -14.48 -23.72
N GLY A 719 13.08 -14.05 -24.36
CA GLY A 719 13.05 -12.85 -25.23
C GLY A 719 13.78 -13.00 -26.57
N GLY A 720 14.47 -14.12 -26.80
CA GLY A 720 14.98 -14.52 -28.12
C GLY A 720 13.92 -15.26 -28.95
N PRO A 721 14.30 -15.79 -30.13
CA PRO A 721 13.42 -16.64 -30.92
C PRO A 721 12.99 -17.87 -30.12
N VAL A 722 11.68 -17.93 -29.82
CA VAL A 722 10.99 -19.11 -29.29
C VAL A 722 10.55 -20.07 -30.41
N ASP A 723 10.72 -19.65 -31.67
CA ASP A 723 10.57 -20.47 -32.87
C ASP A 723 11.55 -21.65 -32.85
N GLY A 724 11.05 -22.84 -32.52
CA GLY A 724 11.84 -24.08 -32.47
C GLY A 724 11.48 -25.02 -31.34
N ILE A 725 10.80 -24.55 -30.29
CA ILE A 725 10.26 -25.44 -29.23
C ILE A 725 8.86 -25.89 -29.65
N SER A 726 8.73 -27.18 -29.93
CA SER A 726 7.53 -27.84 -30.48
C SER A 726 6.86 -28.82 -29.51
N ILE A 727 7.49 -29.09 -28.36
CA ILE A 727 6.97 -29.99 -27.32
C ILE A 727 6.04 -29.26 -26.34
N PRO A 728 5.05 -29.93 -25.74
CA PRO A 728 4.22 -29.37 -24.68
C PRO A 728 5.00 -29.20 -23.37
N LEU A 729 4.76 -28.08 -22.68
CA LEU A 729 5.44 -27.71 -21.44
C LEU A 729 4.41 -27.35 -20.36
N VAL A 730 4.60 -27.87 -19.16
CA VAL A 730 3.75 -27.57 -17.98
C VAL A 730 4.58 -27.37 -16.72
N PHE A 731 4.06 -26.55 -15.80
CA PHE A 731 4.70 -26.25 -14.52
C PHE A 731 3.89 -26.79 -13.34
N LEU A 732 4.52 -27.48 -12.40
CA LEU A 732 3.94 -27.94 -11.12
C LEU A 732 4.65 -27.25 -9.94
N PHE A 733 3.86 -26.73 -9.00
CA PHE A 733 4.38 -26.30 -7.70
C PHE A 733 4.84 -27.50 -6.86
N SER A 734 5.57 -27.27 -5.76
CA SER A 734 6.26 -28.35 -5.04
C SER A 734 5.32 -29.33 -4.34
N LYS A 735 4.15 -28.88 -3.84
CA LYS A 735 3.12 -29.74 -3.22
C LYS A 735 2.58 -30.78 -4.21
N GLU A 736 2.20 -30.35 -5.41
CA GLU A 736 1.73 -31.21 -6.51
C GLU A 736 2.86 -32.03 -7.13
N GLY A 737 4.02 -31.41 -7.36
CA GLY A 737 5.22 -32.07 -7.88
C GLY A 737 5.67 -33.24 -7.01
N ARG A 738 5.56 -33.13 -5.67
CA ARG A 738 5.85 -34.21 -4.72
C ARG A 738 4.90 -35.40 -4.86
N VAL A 739 3.63 -35.19 -5.24
CA VAL A 739 2.68 -36.29 -5.52
C VAL A 739 3.12 -37.06 -6.76
N LEU A 740 3.50 -36.36 -7.83
CA LEU A 740 4.02 -37.00 -9.04
C LEU A 740 5.36 -37.71 -8.78
N LEU A 741 6.27 -37.09 -8.02
CA LEU A 741 7.56 -37.69 -7.70
C LEU A 741 7.41 -38.97 -6.90
N LYS A 742 6.58 -38.95 -5.85
CA LYS A 742 6.27 -40.14 -5.06
C LYS A 742 5.72 -41.28 -5.93
N ALA A 743 4.81 -40.98 -6.86
CA ALA A 743 4.29 -41.97 -7.80
C ALA A 743 5.40 -42.58 -8.69
N VAL A 744 6.36 -41.76 -9.15
CA VAL A 744 7.49 -42.22 -9.99
C VAL A 744 8.51 -43.05 -9.18
N ASP A 745 8.73 -42.75 -7.89
CA ASP A 745 9.60 -43.55 -7.02
C ASP A 745 8.94 -44.89 -6.62
N GLU A 746 7.64 -44.89 -6.31
CA GLU A 746 6.91 -46.08 -5.87
C GLU A 746 6.51 -47.02 -7.03
N HIS A 747 6.39 -46.50 -8.25
CA HIS A 747 5.97 -47.27 -9.43
C HIS A 747 6.88 -47.02 -10.64
N HIS A 748 7.60 -48.06 -11.10
CA HIS A 748 8.62 -47.92 -12.15
C HIS A 748 8.08 -47.61 -13.56
N ASN A 749 6.76 -47.49 -13.76
CA ASN A 749 6.12 -47.22 -15.06
C ASN A 749 4.95 -46.22 -14.92
N VAL A 750 5.25 -44.96 -14.64
CA VAL A 750 4.22 -43.91 -14.54
C VAL A 750 3.95 -43.28 -15.90
N ASP A 751 2.81 -43.64 -16.50
CA ASP A 751 2.20 -42.91 -17.61
C ASP A 751 1.40 -41.70 -17.10
N VAL A 752 1.55 -40.54 -17.75
CA VAL A 752 0.75 -39.32 -17.55
C VAL A 752 0.12 -38.82 -18.85
N LEU A 753 -0.93 -38.02 -18.71
CA LEU A 753 -1.57 -37.25 -19.76
C LEU A 753 -1.44 -35.75 -19.44
N LEU A 754 -0.90 -34.99 -20.38
CA LEU A 754 -0.84 -33.52 -20.36
C LEU A 754 -2.04 -32.96 -21.14
N VAL A 755 -2.92 -32.22 -20.47
CA VAL A 755 -4.18 -31.74 -21.05
C VAL A 755 -4.63 -30.42 -20.42
N SER A 756 -5.45 -29.62 -21.11
CA SER A 756 -6.13 -28.48 -20.49
C SER A 756 -7.08 -28.96 -19.39
N ARG A 757 -7.16 -28.25 -18.25
CA ARG A 757 -7.98 -28.65 -17.09
C ARG A 757 -9.47 -28.83 -17.41
N HIS A 758 -9.97 -28.17 -18.46
CA HIS A 758 -11.36 -28.29 -18.94
C HIS A 758 -11.63 -29.55 -19.79
N LYS A 759 -10.59 -30.28 -20.22
CA LYS A 759 -10.68 -31.45 -21.12
C LYS A 759 -10.19 -32.75 -20.46
N GLN A 760 -10.17 -32.81 -19.13
CA GLN A 760 -9.70 -33.96 -18.38
C GLN A 760 -10.66 -35.16 -18.52
N LEU A 761 -10.15 -36.39 -18.63
CA LEU A 761 -11.00 -37.59 -18.60
C LEU A 761 -11.83 -37.63 -17.30
N GLY A 762 -13.15 -37.69 -17.46
CA GLY A 762 -14.13 -37.82 -16.37
C GLY A 762 -15.08 -36.63 -16.15
N GLN A 763 -14.94 -35.52 -16.89
CA GLN A 763 -15.85 -34.35 -16.79
C GLN A 763 -16.32 -33.80 -18.15
N GLU A 764 -16.92 -34.63 -18.99
CA GLU A 764 -17.78 -34.12 -20.07
C GLU A 764 -19.14 -33.73 -19.46
N GLY A 765 -19.54 -32.45 -19.56
CA GLY A 765 -20.93 -32.03 -19.25
C GLY A 765 -21.17 -30.75 -18.43
N LYS A 766 -20.16 -29.92 -18.13
CA LYS A 766 -20.40 -28.58 -17.55
C LYS A 766 -19.78 -27.48 -18.40
N ALA A 767 -20.62 -26.89 -19.26
CA ALA A 767 -20.26 -25.73 -20.08
C ALA A 767 -19.81 -24.56 -19.18
N ALA A 768 -18.66 -23.97 -19.50
CA ALA A 768 -18.17 -22.79 -18.80
C ALA A 768 -19.08 -21.58 -19.07
N HIS A 769 -19.35 -20.77 -18.03
CA HIS A 769 -20.02 -19.49 -18.22
C HIS A 769 -19.16 -18.58 -19.09
N ARG A 770 -19.74 -18.13 -20.21
CA ARG A 770 -19.06 -17.35 -21.24
C ARG A 770 -18.98 -15.88 -20.84
N ALA A 771 -17.78 -15.37 -20.58
CA ALA A 771 -17.52 -13.92 -20.58
C ALA A 771 -17.58 -13.38 -22.03
N ILE A 772 -17.92 -12.10 -22.21
CA ILE A 772 -18.35 -11.51 -23.50
C ILE A 772 -17.38 -10.38 -23.93
N ALA A 773 -17.37 -10.04 -25.24
CA ALA A 773 -16.40 -9.18 -25.95
C ALA A 773 -17.01 -8.02 -26.82
N MET A 774 -16.48 -6.77 -26.72
CA MET A 774 -17.07 -5.47 -27.17
C MET A 774 -16.60 -5.02 -28.56
N ASN A 775 -17.46 -4.26 -29.24
CA ASN A 775 -17.06 -3.27 -30.25
C ASN A 775 -17.94 -2.01 -30.15
N ILE A 776 -17.35 -0.82 -30.34
CA ILE A 776 -18.05 0.48 -30.35
C ILE A 776 -17.96 1.08 -31.76
N LYS A 777 -19.03 1.70 -32.25
CA LYS A 777 -19.05 2.48 -33.50
C LYS A 777 -19.86 3.76 -33.30
N ILE A 778 -19.27 4.91 -33.61
CA ILE A 778 -19.84 6.24 -33.36
C ILE A 778 -20.21 6.89 -34.70
N ARG A 779 -21.29 7.67 -34.73
CA ARG A 779 -21.77 8.43 -35.89
C ARG A 779 -22.25 9.81 -35.43
N MET A 780 -22.20 10.82 -36.30
CA MET A 780 -22.77 12.15 -36.07
C MET A 780 -23.83 12.45 -37.14
N ALA A 781 -24.80 13.31 -36.81
CA ALA A 781 -25.83 13.82 -37.71
C ALA A 781 -26.27 15.22 -37.22
N ASP A 782 -26.66 16.09 -38.15
CA ASP A 782 -27.18 17.44 -37.84
C ASP A 782 -28.71 17.42 -37.72
N GLU A 783 -29.26 18.24 -36.81
CA GLU A 783 -30.70 18.47 -36.71
C GLU A 783 -31.18 19.47 -37.76
N SER A 784 -32.01 19.02 -38.69
CA SER A 784 -32.76 19.90 -39.58
C SER A 784 -34.21 19.44 -39.80
N ASP A 785 -34.98 19.25 -38.72
CA ASP A 785 -36.45 19.33 -38.76
C ASP A 785 -37.12 19.36 -37.36
N ALA A 786 -37.34 20.56 -36.79
CA ALA A 786 -38.54 20.96 -36.01
C ALA A 786 -38.40 22.27 -35.19
N GLY A 787 -39.27 23.26 -35.46
CA GLY A 787 -39.91 24.14 -34.46
C GLY A 787 -39.08 25.12 -33.58
N PRO A 788 -39.43 26.43 -33.49
CA PRO A 788 -38.54 27.43 -32.89
C PRO A 788 -38.76 27.74 -31.39
N GLN A 789 -37.69 28.31 -30.78
CA GLN A 789 -37.61 29.10 -29.53
C GLN A 789 -37.21 28.39 -28.22
N SER A 790 -35.90 28.27 -27.96
CA SER A 790 -35.19 29.22 -27.06
C SER A 790 -33.67 29.00 -27.18
N ALA A 791 -32.87 30.03 -26.87
CA ALA A 791 -31.44 30.05 -27.20
C ALA A 791 -30.55 29.60 -26.03
N ASP A 792 -29.88 28.46 -26.19
CA ASP A 792 -28.53 28.20 -25.66
C ASP A 792 -27.89 27.07 -26.50
N ASP A 793 -26.74 27.33 -27.13
CA ASP A 793 -26.14 26.42 -28.13
C ASP A 793 -25.72 25.08 -27.48
N THR A 794 -26.53 24.04 -27.69
CA THR A 794 -26.34 22.72 -27.10
C THR A 794 -26.58 21.60 -28.11
N ALA A 795 -25.50 21.12 -28.73
CA ALA A 795 -25.53 19.88 -29.50
C ALA A 795 -25.75 18.68 -28.55
N THR A 796 -26.96 18.11 -28.57
CA THR A 796 -27.34 16.97 -27.74
C THR A 796 -27.25 15.68 -28.56
N ILE A 797 -26.47 14.69 -28.10
CA ILE A 797 -26.41 13.36 -28.74
C ILE A 797 -27.44 12.46 -28.07
N GLU A 798 -28.51 12.10 -28.78
CA GLU A 798 -29.39 10.99 -28.43
C GLU A 798 -28.94 9.68 -29.08
N LEU A 799 -29.24 8.56 -28.43
CA LEU A 799 -29.01 7.20 -28.95
C LEU A 799 -30.32 6.41 -28.91
N LEU A 800 -30.78 6.01 -30.10
CA LEU A 800 -32.02 5.23 -30.27
C LEU A 800 -31.70 3.73 -30.31
N LEU A 801 -32.26 2.96 -29.37
CA LEU A 801 -32.12 1.51 -29.33
C LEU A 801 -32.81 0.86 -30.55
N THR A 802 -32.04 0.13 -31.36
CA THR A 802 -32.57 -0.77 -32.38
C THR A 802 -32.09 -2.19 -32.13
N THR A 803 -33.04 -3.09 -31.81
CA THR A 803 -32.77 -4.52 -31.71
C THR A 803 -32.91 -5.15 -33.10
N GLU A 804 -31.80 -5.50 -33.74
CA GLU A 804 -31.83 -6.41 -34.90
C GLU A 804 -32.21 -7.82 -34.43
N GLY A 805 -33.53 -8.08 -34.37
CA GLY A 805 -34.05 -9.43 -34.25
C GLY A 805 -33.77 -10.21 -35.53
N THR A 806 -33.22 -11.42 -35.39
CA THR A 806 -33.06 -12.37 -36.51
C THR A 806 -34.40 -12.60 -37.21
N SER A 807 -34.47 -12.22 -38.49
CA SER A 807 -35.65 -12.32 -39.33
C SER A 807 -35.96 -13.78 -39.72
N GLY A 808 -36.63 -14.49 -38.82
CA GLY A 808 -37.46 -15.63 -39.21
C GLY A 808 -38.64 -15.14 -40.05
N MET A 809 -38.84 -15.71 -41.23
CA MET A 809 -39.95 -15.34 -42.12
C MET A 809 -41.31 -15.62 -41.47
N CYS A 810 -42.19 -14.62 -41.45
CA CYS A 810 -43.63 -14.78 -41.55
C CYS A 810 -44.25 -13.53 -42.19
N GLN A 811 -44.95 -13.69 -43.30
CA GLN A 811 -45.86 -12.68 -43.83
C GLN A 811 -47.14 -12.70 -42.98
N GLU A 812 -47.75 -11.55 -42.69
CA GLU A 812 -49.09 -11.23 -43.21
C GLU A 812 -49.57 -9.81 -42.84
N SER A 813 -50.65 -9.41 -43.50
CA SER A 813 -51.12 -8.03 -43.69
C SER A 813 -52.02 -7.47 -42.58
N ALA A 814 -51.81 -6.17 -42.30
CA ALA A 814 -52.82 -5.10 -42.15
C ALA A 814 -54.11 -5.35 -41.32
N GLY A 815 -54.40 -4.44 -40.37
CA GLY A 815 -55.80 -4.19 -39.97
C GLY A 815 -56.08 -3.46 -38.66
N GLY A 816 -56.03 -2.12 -38.68
CA GLY A 816 -56.98 -1.23 -37.96
C GLY A 816 -57.23 -1.35 -36.45
N CYS A 817 -56.73 -0.37 -35.68
CA CYS A 817 -57.25 -0.08 -34.34
C CYS A 817 -58.66 0.54 -34.38
N LYS A 818 -59.62 -0.05 -33.66
CA LYS A 818 -60.82 0.64 -33.14
C LYS A 818 -61.30 0.01 -31.82
N GLY A 819 -61.53 0.85 -30.82
CA GLY A 819 -62.70 0.73 -29.93
C GLY A 819 -62.51 0.03 -28.58
N LEU A 820 -62.44 0.88 -27.53
CA LEU A 820 -63.34 0.90 -26.37
C LEU A 820 -63.54 -0.33 -25.45
N GLN A 821 -63.44 0.00 -24.15
CA GLN A 821 -64.29 -0.43 -23.03
C GLN A 821 -64.13 -1.83 -22.39
N GLU A 822 -63.72 -1.75 -21.12
CA GLU A 822 -64.43 -2.26 -19.92
C GLU A 822 -64.69 -3.77 -19.65
N GLN A 823 -64.75 -4.01 -18.33
CA GLN A 823 -65.40 -5.10 -17.61
C GLN A 823 -64.72 -6.48 -17.48
N GLN A 824 -64.20 -6.67 -16.27
CA GLN A 824 -64.65 -7.67 -15.30
C GLN A 824 -64.79 -9.14 -15.73
N GLY A 825 -64.04 -9.98 -15.00
CA GLY A 825 -64.64 -11.03 -14.18
C GLY A 825 -64.26 -12.46 -14.57
N GLY A 826 -64.24 -13.37 -13.58
CA GLY A 826 -64.32 -14.80 -13.89
C GLY A 826 -63.44 -15.80 -13.13
N GLY A 827 -63.04 -15.54 -11.88
CA GLY A 827 -63.15 -16.51 -10.77
C GLY A 827 -62.43 -17.88 -10.79
N ALA A 828 -62.57 -18.56 -9.63
CA ALA A 828 -62.20 -19.95 -9.30
C ALA A 828 -60.71 -20.36 -9.47
N SER A 829 -59.90 -20.47 -8.42
CA SER A 829 -59.93 -21.39 -7.25
C SER A 829 -59.63 -22.86 -7.56
N ALA A 830 -58.43 -23.33 -7.20
CA ALA A 830 -58.21 -24.58 -6.44
C ALA A 830 -56.70 -24.82 -6.17
N ASP A 831 -56.33 -24.69 -4.90
CA ASP A 831 -55.21 -25.37 -4.23
C ASP A 831 -55.42 -26.91 -4.19
N PRO A 832 -54.51 -27.75 -3.65
CA PRO A 832 -53.04 -27.65 -3.57
C PRO A 832 -52.31 -29.03 -3.76
N SER A 833 -50.99 -29.03 -3.47
CA SER A 833 -50.24 -30.09 -2.76
C SER A 833 -49.66 -31.32 -3.51
N GLU A 834 -48.66 -31.92 -2.84
CA GLU A 834 -47.89 -33.14 -3.15
C GLU A 834 -46.91 -33.10 -4.34
N CYS A 835 -45.80 -33.86 -4.38
CA CYS A 835 -44.81 -34.24 -3.35
C CYS A 835 -43.61 -34.94 -4.03
N GLN A 836 -42.39 -34.74 -3.53
CA GLN A 836 -41.22 -35.66 -3.57
C GLN A 836 -40.72 -36.18 -4.96
N SER A 837 -39.57 -35.74 -5.45
CA SER A 837 -38.20 -36.31 -5.21
C SER A 837 -37.87 -37.52 -6.15
N PRO A 838 -36.59 -37.79 -6.52
CA PRO A 838 -35.38 -37.77 -5.69
C PRO A 838 -34.66 -36.42 -5.59
#